data_AF-A0A956PUZ1-F1
#
_entry.id   AF-A0A956PUZ1-F1
#
_cell.length_a   1.000
_cell.length_b   1.000
_cell.length_c   1.000
_cell.angle_alpha   90.00
_cell.angle_beta   90.00
_cell.angle_gamma   90.00
#
_symmetry.space_group_name_H-M   'P 1'
#
loop_
_entity.id
_entity.type
_entity.pdbx_description
1 polymer ?
#
loop_
_entity_poly.entity_id
_entity_poly.type
_entity_poly.pdbx_seq_one_letter_code
_entity_poly.pdbx_strand_id
1 'polypeptide(L)'
;MRLLIMSCVLSVSGHAIAAVEALPDGSIRFSAPFPHARVVQLAGEFSAWGARPALLEREGERFVGTLYLDHGLHEYKFIVDGNWLPDPENPARSASESGQPNSVFWLNRDGRLELRSDVPDDLALDVRTVLQEIPLVILWQQHQPWLGDPGSDCLLGPWLRLHATKDYLDMALRLKDQPTVRAGISLSGTLLFQLDRYYLNRLVPFLDHGTRTVDTAFSERWTGRTDPWLDLLLRDGLDPTDPVQAGLLWKDDWSCLSLSSELRSHWPRLDELTSMVRAGLVPNSGQAQELLMLYHLAWMDPRFLRAPVSLVTGHELRVCDLVQPLPDGRWTARAWDAGARRRLAYETGLILEAVIPEHAALMGAGSGVRQVELATTPFAHPILPLLLDTRSAAARQPEDTLPDLQQPEYARRQVELAVAQYRSLAGRDPLGMWPGEGALDPRALALLGQAGLGWTATGDNMPAADLPGTGSGFLRVSDAPDVLLRETALSRSLGWRYRLYPGRAAATDLVNRLLERGRQAPGRVLVLVLDGENAWEFYQRDPDADQFLDTFYALLASPDLAGRIRTLAPSDVQGLESMGPALDLSLPALRAGLAAGSWIDGDLRTWIGEAEENLAWQLLDECTAVGPVPPAADLLPLLGAEDLFQQPAGRVISTLLAEGSDWFWWYGQDREAFEGDGRWDELFLQLLRTMSPHRELPATLLQKQRSAGTAGRTLD
;
A
#
# COMPACT_ATOMS: atom_id res chain seq x y z
N MET A 1 7.47 -82.79 30.41
CA MET A 1 7.10 -82.46 29.02
C MET A 1 6.05 -81.35 29.04
N ARG A 2 6.46 -80.10 28.77
CA ARG A 2 5.66 -79.00 28.18
C ARG A 2 6.61 -77.81 28.01
N LEU A 3 6.82 -77.44 26.74
CA LEU A 3 7.78 -76.44 26.25
C LEU A 3 7.32 -75.01 26.51
N LEU A 4 8.28 -74.14 26.82
CA LEU A 4 8.20 -72.69 26.62
C LEU A 4 8.18 -72.38 25.11
N ILE A 5 7.32 -71.45 24.70
CA ILE A 5 7.52 -70.66 23.46
C ILE A 5 7.37 -69.18 23.83
N MET A 6 8.46 -68.47 23.60
CA MET A 6 8.64 -67.02 23.73
C MET A 6 8.14 -66.38 22.42
N SER A 7 7.20 -65.44 22.50
CA SER A 7 6.78 -64.63 21.35
C SER A 7 7.34 -63.22 21.51
N CYS A 8 8.27 -62.86 20.63
CA CYS A 8 8.81 -61.52 20.49
C CYS A 8 7.75 -60.59 19.89
N VAL A 9 7.40 -59.52 20.60
CA VAL A 9 6.70 -58.36 20.03
C VAL A 9 7.75 -57.48 19.37
N LEU A 10 7.76 -57.46 18.04
CA LEU A 10 8.48 -56.46 17.25
C LEU A 10 7.69 -55.14 17.33
N SER A 11 8.24 -54.16 18.04
CA SER A 11 7.78 -52.77 17.99
C SER A 11 8.23 -52.13 16.68
N VAL A 12 7.31 -51.91 15.75
CA VAL A 12 7.53 -51.01 14.61
C VAL A 12 7.15 -49.62 15.09
N SER A 13 8.13 -48.85 15.55
CA SER A 13 7.99 -47.41 15.82
C SER A 13 8.04 -46.64 14.48
N GLY A 14 6.92 -46.62 13.77
CA GLY A 14 6.69 -45.61 12.73
C GLY A 14 6.49 -44.27 13.41
N HIS A 15 7.53 -43.44 13.45
CA HIS A 15 7.35 -42.03 13.77
C HIS A 15 6.57 -41.43 12.59
N ALA A 16 5.32 -41.01 12.82
CA ALA A 16 4.64 -40.15 11.86
C ALA A 16 5.51 -38.89 11.72
N ILE A 17 6.03 -38.64 10.53
CA ILE A 17 6.77 -37.40 10.22
C ILE A 17 5.73 -36.28 10.25
N ALA A 18 5.92 -35.30 11.14
CA ALA A 18 5.05 -34.13 11.17
C ALA A 18 5.21 -33.32 9.88
N ALA A 19 4.11 -32.77 9.36
CA ALA A 19 4.14 -31.97 8.14
C ALA A 19 4.91 -30.65 8.29
N VAL A 20 5.00 -30.15 9.51
CA VAL A 20 5.89 -29.05 9.89
C VAL A 20 6.54 -29.37 11.24
N GLU A 21 7.85 -29.23 11.33
CA GLU A 21 8.62 -29.50 12.56
C GLU A 21 9.70 -28.44 12.78
N ALA A 22 9.93 -28.06 14.04
CA ALA A 22 11.07 -27.26 14.43
C ALA A 22 12.29 -28.18 14.67
N LEU A 23 13.40 -27.87 14.01
CA LEU A 23 14.65 -28.61 14.10
C LEU A 23 15.56 -28.05 15.22
N PRO A 24 16.51 -28.85 15.76
CA PRO A 24 17.40 -28.42 16.84
C PRO A 24 18.31 -27.23 16.50
N ASP A 25 18.55 -26.96 15.21
CA ASP A 25 19.32 -25.81 14.73
C ASP A 25 18.49 -24.52 14.63
N GLY A 26 17.20 -24.57 14.98
CA GLY A 26 16.27 -23.45 14.92
C GLY A 26 15.59 -23.27 13.57
N SER A 27 15.89 -24.10 12.58
CA SER A 27 15.18 -24.09 11.31
C SER A 27 13.85 -24.86 11.37
N ILE A 28 12.94 -24.53 10.46
CA ILE A 28 11.62 -25.16 10.35
C ILE A 28 11.60 -26.02 9.09
N ARG A 29 11.37 -27.32 9.26
CA ARG A 29 11.23 -28.26 8.16
C ARG A 29 9.76 -28.39 7.79
N PHE A 30 9.48 -28.26 6.51
CA PHE A 30 8.19 -28.54 5.89
C PHE A 30 8.28 -29.86 5.14
N SER A 31 7.26 -30.70 5.25
CA SER A 31 7.18 -32.01 4.61
C SER A 31 5.80 -32.20 3.99
N ALA A 32 5.72 -32.26 2.66
CA ALA A 32 4.48 -32.32 1.90
C ALA A 32 4.19 -33.75 1.37
N PRO A 33 3.01 -34.33 1.63
CA PRO A 33 2.68 -35.73 1.28
C PRO A 33 2.11 -35.89 -0.14
N PHE A 34 2.83 -35.45 -1.16
CA PHE A 34 2.37 -35.52 -2.56
C PHE A 34 3.21 -36.48 -3.43
N PRO A 35 3.09 -37.82 -3.23
CA PRO A 35 4.00 -38.81 -3.85
C PRO A 35 3.92 -38.87 -5.38
N HIS A 36 2.85 -38.36 -5.99
CA HIS A 36 2.65 -38.34 -7.43
C HIS A 36 2.92 -36.96 -8.07
N ALA A 37 3.21 -35.93 -7.28
CA ALA A 37 3.52 -34.61 -7.80
C ALA A 37 4.87 -34.58 -8.52
N ARG A 38 4.97 -33.73 -9.54
CA ARG A 38 6.23 -33.48 -10.27
C ARG A 38 7.04 -32.41 -9.56
N VAL A 39 6.39 -31.33 -9.16
CA VAL A 39 6.98 -30.19 -8.47
C VAL A 39 6.08 -29.80 -7.30
N VAL A 40 6.71 -29.58 -6.15
CA VAL A 40 6.06 -28.97 -4.99
C VAL A 40 6.87 -27.76 -4.57
N GLN A 41 6.20 -26.63 -4.40
CA GLN A 41 6.78 -25.42 -3.84
C GLN A 41 6.04 -25.05 -2.56
N LEU A 42 6.71 -24.29 -1.70
CA LEU A 42 6.17 -23.76 -0.46
C LEU A 42 6.03 -22.24 -0.60
N ALA A 43 4.83 -21.74 -0.33
CA ALA A 43 4.54 -20.32 -0.28
C ALA A 43 3.84 -19.98 1.02
N GLY A 44 4.14 -18.81 1.57
CA GLY A 44 3.52 -18.31 2.80
C GLY A 44 3.79 -16.83 2.98
N GLU A 45 3.44 -16.31 4.16
CA GLU A 45 3.67 -14.89 4.49
C GLU A 45 5.17 -14.50 4.36
N PHE A 46 6.06 -15.41 4.76
CA PHE A 46 7.51 -15.29 4.65
C PHE A 46 8.04 -15.26 3.20
N SER A 47 7.25 -15.70 2.23
CA SER A 47 7.59 -15.69 0.80
C SER A 47 6.66 -14.79 0.00
N ALA A 48 5.95 -13.87 0.65
CA ALA A 48 5.00 -12.97 0.00
C ALA A 48 3.90 -13.68 -0.81
N TRP A 49 3.53 -14.90 -0.42
CA TRP A 49 2.52 -15.69 -1.14
C TRP A 49 2.78 -15.87 -2.65
N GLY A 50 4.03 -15.81 -3.13
CA GLY A 50 4.32 -16.13 -4.54
C GLY A 50 5.46 -15.38 -5.20
N ALA A 51 6.04 -14.35 -4.58
CA ALA A 51 7.14 -13.61 -5.21
C ALA A 51 8.38 -14.51 -5.47
N ARG A 52 8.70 -15.39 -4.51
CA ARG A 52 9.78 -16.40 -4.62
C ARG A 52 9.44 -17.64 -3.78
N PRO A 53 8.54 -18.53 -4.24
CA PRO A 53 8.18 -19.72 -3.48
C PRO A 53 9.38 -20.66 -3.36
N ALA A 54 9.56 -21.28 -2.19
CA ALA A 54 10.68 -22.18 -1.96
C ALA A 54 10.41 -23.53 -2.63
N LEU A 55 11.29 -23.96 -3.54
CA LEU A 55 11.20 -25.27 -4.16
C LEU A 55 11.50 -26.35 -3.11
N LEU A 56 10.64 -27.38 -3.03
CA LEU A 56 10.86 -28.52 -2.14
C LEU A 56 11.56 -29.66 -2.89
N GLU A 57 12.47 -30.33 -2.21
CA GLU A 57 13.22 -31.47 -2.76
C GLU A 57 12.49 -32.78 -2.48
N ARG A 58 12.52 -33.72 -3.43
CA ARG A 58 11.87 -35.02 -3.24
C ARG A 58 12.72 -35.92 -2.33
N GLU A 59 12.14 -36.33 -1.21
CA GLU A 59 12.71 -37.30 -0.26
C GLU A 59 11.76 -38.50 -0.12
N GLY A 60 12.01 -39.57 -0.88
CA GLY A 60 11.16 -40.75 -0.91
C GLY A 60 9.76 -40.45 -1.48
N GLU A 61 8.73 -40.66 -0.67
CA GLU A 61 7.33 -40.40 -1.02
C GLU A 61 6.86 -38.97 -0.69
N ARG A 62 7.75 -38.11 -0.16
CA ARG A 62 7.43 -36.75 0.29
C ARG A 62 8.31 -35.71 -0.39
N PHE A 63 7.89 -34.46 -0.30
CA PHE A 63 8.68 -33.30 -0.68
C PHE A 63 9.07 -32.51 0.58
N VAL A 64 10.32 -32.10 0.70
CA VAL A 64 10.88 -31.52 1.92
C VAL A 64 11.64 -30.23 1.61
N GLY A 65 11.51 -29.25 2.50
CA GLY A 65 12.33 -28.04 2.47
C GLY A 65 12.42 -27.44 3.86
N THR A 66 13.47 -26.66 4.08
CA THR A 66 13.79 -26.11 5.41
C THR A 66 14.01 -24.60 5.31
N LEU A 67 13.41 -23.85 6.21
CA LEU A 67 13.50 -22.39 6.27
C LEU A 67 13.80 -21.92 7.70
N TYR A 68 14.54 -20.81 7.83
CA TYR A 68 14.61 -20.09 9.11
C TYR A 68 13.47 -19.07 9.16
N LEU A 69 12.67 -19.12 10.21
CA LEU A 69 11.51 -18.25 10.39
C LEU A 69 11.61 -17.53 11.75
N ASP A 70 11.21 -16.27 11.79
CA ASP A 70 11.10 -15.52 13.05
C ASP A 70 9.98 -16.10 13.93
N HIS A 71 9.96 -15.83 15.23
CA HIS A 71 8.90 -16.32 16.12
C HIS A 71 7.51 -15.68 15.84
N GLY A 72 6.43 -16.43 16.07
CA GLY A 72 5.01 -16.04 16.12
C GLY A 72 4.16 -16.76 15.05
N LEU A 73 3.06 -16.16 14.60
CA LEU A 73 2.13 -16.80 13.66
C LEU A 73 2.66 -16.82 12.21
N HIS A 74 2.66 -17.98 11.56
CA HIS A 74 3.04 -18.17 10.16
C HIS A 74 1.93 -18.86 9.37
N GLU A 75 1.54 -18.26 8.25
CA GLU A 75 0.65 -18.88 7.29
C GLU A 75 1.42 -19.43 6.09
N TYR A 76 0.98 -20.58 5.55
CA TYR A 76 1.56 -21.20 4.37
C TYR A 76 0.56 -22.09 3.59
N LYS A 77 0.92 -22.37 2.34
CA LYS A 77 0.31 -23.34 1.42
C LYS A 77 1.40 -24.04 0.60
N PHE A 78 1.06 -25.20 0.05
CA PHE A 78 1.84 -25.86 -0.97
C PHE A 78 1.33 -25.47 -2.36
N ILE A 79 2.24 -25.30 -3.31
CA ILE A 79 1.94 -25.19 -4.73
C ILE A 79 2.35 -26.52 -5.36
N VAL A 80 1.37 -27.36 -5.69
CA VAL A 80 1.55 -28.73 -6.19
C VAL A 80 1.19 -28.78 -7.65
N ASP A 81 2.20 -28.93 -8.51
CA ASP A 81 2.04 -28.90 -9.98
C ASP A 81 1.21 -27.68 -10.45
N GLY A 82 1.45 -26.52 -9.82
CA GLY A 82 0.76 -25.25 -10.10
C GLY A 82 -0.55 -25.03 -9.32
N ASN A 83 -1.01 -26.00 -8.53
CA ASN A 83 -2.24 -25.88 -7.73
C ASN A 83 -1.94 -25.51 -6.28
N TRP A 84 -2.61 -24.47 -5.79
CA TRP A 84 -2.50 -24.03 -4.40
C TRP A 84 -3.32 -24.92 -3.49
N LEU A 85 -2.68 -25.56 -2.52
CA LEU A 85 -3.32 -26.49 -1.59
C LEU A 85 -2.88 -26.18 -0.16
N PRO A 86 -3.79 -26.19 0.83
CA PRO A 86 -3.38 -26.23 2.22
C PRO A 86 -2.60 -27.51 2.51
N ASP A 87 -1.77 -27.47 3.55
CA ASP A 87 -1.14 -28.65 4.11
C ASP A 87 -2.20 -29.61 4.64
N PRO A 88 -2.39 -30.79 4.00
CA PRO A 88 -3.45 -31.73 4.37
C PRO A 88 -3.24 -32.36 5.76
N GLU A 89 -2.03 -32.28 6.32
CA GLU A 89 -1.64 -32.90 7.59
C GLU A 89 -1.52 -31.89 8.74
N ASN A 90 -1.51 -30.59 8.46
CA ASN A 90 -1.72 -29.57 9.48
C ASN A 90 -3.23 -29.44 9.75
N PRO A 91 -3.77 -29.50 10.97
CA PRO A 91 -5.19 -29.27 11.23
C PRO A 91 -5.53 -27.79 11.50
N ALA A 92 -4.55 -26.95 11.81
CA ALA A 92 -4.76 -25.54 12.09
C ALA A 92 -4.93 -24.75 10.79
N ARG A 93 -5.93 -23.86 10.79
CA ARG A 93 -6.35 -23.09 9.62
C ARG A 93 -6.61 -21.63 9.96
N SER A 94 -6.35 -20.76 9.00
CA SER A 94 -6.82 -19.37 8.95
C SER A 94 -7.68 -19.17 7.70
N ALA A 95 -8.62 -18.23 7.78
CA ALA A 95 -9.41 -17.83 6.62
C ALA A 95 -8.50 -17.23 5.54
N SER A 96 -8.88 -17.36 4.28
CA SER A 96 -8.17 -16.72 3.17
C SER A 96 -9.15 -16.05 2.20
N GLU A 97 -8.64 -15.05 1.48
CA GLU A 97 -9.38 -14.31 0.46
C GLU A 97 -9.81 -15.19 -0.73
N SER A 98 -9.04 -16.25 -1.02
CA SER A 98 -9.30 -17.16 -2.15
C SER A 98 -10.34 -18.25 -1.85
N GLY A 99 -10.98 -18.20 -0.68
CA GLY A 99 -11.97 -19.18 -0.22
C GLY A 99 -11.39 -20.51 0.31
N GLN A 100 -10.19 -20.91 -0.11
CA GLN A 100 -9.49 -22.07 0.45
C GLN A 100 -8.63 -21.65 1.65
N PRO A 101 -8.78 -22.24 2.86
CA PRO A 101 -8.07 -21.77 4.04
C PRO A 101 -6.54 -21.94 3.92
N ASN A 102 -5.79 -21.11 4.63
CA ASN A 102 -4.35 -21.25 4.76
C ASN A 102 -4.01 -22.23 5.88
N SER A 103 -2.85 -22.88 5.78
CA SER A 103 -2.29 -23.65 6.91
C SER A 103 -1.51 -22.72 7.81
N VAL A 104 -1.58 -22.94 9.12
CA VAL A 104 -0.99 -21.99 10.08
C VAL A 104 -0.33 -22.72 11.25
N PHE A 105 0.72 -22.12 11.79
CA PHE A 105 1.33 -22.53 13.05
C PHE A 105 1.88 -21.32 13.81
N TRP A 106 2.08 -21.48 15.11
CA TRP A 106 2.73 -20.53 15.98
C TRP A 106 4.11 -21.03 16.38
N LEU A 107 5.14 -20.24 16.09
CA LEU A 107 6.52 -20.48 16.52
C LEU A 107 6.82 -19.68 17.80
N ASN A 108 7.04 -20.36 18.92
CA ASN A 108 7.39 -19.69 20.17
C ASN A 108 8.83 -19.16 20.15
N ARG A 109 9.12 -18.19 21.03
CA ARG A 109 10.48 -17.64 21.20
C ARG A 109 11.51 -18.67 21.68
N ASP A 110 11.07 -19.77 22.29
CA ASP A 110 11.93 -20.89 22.71
C ASP A 110 12.13 -21.93 21.58
N GLY A 111 11.62 -21.67 20.38
CA GLY A 111 11.69 -22.56 19.23
C GLY A 111 10.60 -23.63 19.18
N ARG A 112 9.69 -23.70 20.17
CA ARG A 112 8.59 -24.66 20.15
C ARG A 112 7.53 -24.28 19.11
N LEU A 113 7.15 -25.23 18.27
CA LEU A 113 6.06 -25.09 17.29
C LEU A 113 4.72 -25.57 17.86
N GLU A 114 3.66 -24.80 17.66
CA GLU A 114 2.27 -25.15 18.02
C GLU A 114 1.34 -24.99 16.80
N LEU A 115 0.54 -26.01 16.49
CA LEU A 115 -0.45 -25.96 15.41
C LEU A 115 -1.72 -25.25 15.92
N ARG A 116 -1.72 -23.92 15.83
CA ARG A 116 -2.82 -23.05 16.26
C ARG A 116 -2.90 -21.81 15.37
N SER A 117 -4.08 -21.20 15.33
CA SER A 117 -4.36 -19.98 14.55
C SER A 117 -4.58 -18.74 15.42
N ASP A 118 -4.78 -18.91 16.72
CA ASP A 118 -5.07 -17.81 17.63
C ASP A 118 -3.78 -17.14 18.15
N VAL A 119 -3.78 -15.81 18.09
CA VAL A 119 -2.73 -14.96 18.68
C VAL A 119 -3.21 -14.50 20.06
N PRO A 120 -2.39 -14.61 21.11
CA PRO A 120 -2.69 -14.05 22.42
C PRO A 120 -2.96 -12.54 22.34
N ASP A 121 -4.03 -12.08 22.97
CA ASP A 121 -4.41 -10.65 22.95
C ASP A 121 -3.39 -9.76 23.66
N ASP A 122 -2.70 -10.30 24.68
CA ASP A 122 -1.76 -9.57 25.51
C ASP A 122 -0.35 -10.16 25.40
N LEU A 123 0.42 -9.67 24.42
CA LEU A 123 1.86 -9.94 24.37
C LEU A 123 2.59 -9.03 25.36
N ALA A 124 3.61 -9.57 26.04
CA ALA A 124 4.45 -8.79 26.94
C ALA A 124 5.54 -8.04 26.17
N LEU A 125 5.76 -6.77 26.54
CA LEU A 125 6.89 -5.98 26.05
C LEU A 125 8.21 -6.53 26.60
N ASP A 126 9.17 -6.77 25.71
CA ASP A 126 10.49 -7.31 26.01
C ASP A 126 11.52 -6.20 26.20
N VAL A 127 11.43 -5.51 27.35
CA VAL A 127 12.29 -4.38 27.73
C VAL A 127 13.71 -4.77 28.14
N ARG A 128 14.20 -5.96 27.71
CA ARG A 128 15.59 -6.36 27.92
C ARG A 128 16.54 -5.29 27.35
N THR A 129 17.70 -5.16 27.98
CA THR A 129 18.67 -4.11 27.66
C THR A 129 19.11 -4.16 26.19
N VAL A 130 18.97 -3.03 25.51
CA VAL A 130 19.63 -2.74 24.23
C VAL A 130 20.99 -2.10 24.53
N LEU A 131 22.04 -2.50 23.82
CA LEU A 131 23.41 -2.01 24.07
C LEU A 131 23.60 -0.55 23.67
N GLN A 132 22.83 -0.09 22.68
CA GLN A 132 22.74 1.29 22.24
C GLN A 132 21.26 1.60 21.96
N GLU A 133 20.87 2.86 22.12
CA GLU A 133 19.56 3.34 21.72
C GLU A 133 19.37 3.12 20.19
N ILE A 134 18.19 2.65 19.79
CA ILE A 134 17.86 2.31 18.40
C ILE A 134 17.30 3.57 17.72
N PRO A 135 17.99 4.13 16.71
CA PRO A 135 17.41 5.16 15.86
C PRO A 135 16.38 4.52 14.93
N LEU A 136 15.12 4.95 15.02
CA LEU A 136 14.02 4.44 14.21
C LEU A 136 13.47 5.55 13.30
N VAL A 137 13.54 5.33 12.00
CA VAL A 137 12.84 6.14 10.99
C VAL A 137 11.57 5.39 10.60
N ILE A 138 10.43 6.07 10.64
CA ILE A 138 9.15 5.60 10.10
C ILE A 138 8.79 6.53 8.96
N LEU A 139 8.50 5.99 7.77
CA LEU A 139 8.06 6.76 6.61
C LEU A 139 6.77 6.13 6.06
N TRP A 140 5.68 6.88 6.13
CA TRP A 140 4.41 6.52 5.50
C TRP A 140 4.35 7.14 4.10
N GLN A 141 4.22 6.29 3.08
CA GLN A 141 4.11 6.71 1.69
C GLN A 141 2.63 6.77 1.31
N GLN A 142 2.05 7.97 1.21
CA GLN A 142 0.66 8.15 0.81
C GLN A 142 0.60 8.53 -0.67
N HIS A 143 0.02 7.62 -1.46
CA HIS A 143 -0.06 7.77 -2.90
C HIS A 143 -1.47 7.47 -3.40
N GLN A 144 -1.85 8.10 -4.51
CA GLN A 144 -2.92 7.60 -5.34
C GLN A 144 -2.53 7.77 -6.80
N PRO A 145 -2.85 6.78 -7.65
CA PRO A 145 -2.75 6.94 -9.09
C PRO A 145 -3.67 8.07 -9.57
N TRP A 146 -3.46 8.50 -10.80
CA TRP A 146 -4.41 9.37 -11.47
C TRP A 146 -5.70 8.62 -11.78
N LEU A 147 -6.82 9.08 -11.22
CA LEU A 147 -8.15 8.48 -11.37
C LEU A 147 -9.07 9.34 -12.25
N GLY A 148 -8.60 10.49 -12.74
CA GLY A 148 -9.40 11.39 -13.57
C GLY A 148 -9.47 10.95 -15.03
N ASP A 149 -10.62 11.11 -15.68
CA ASP A 149 -10.70 11.07 -17.13
C ASP A 149 -10.51 12.49 -17.68
N PRO A 150 -9.41 12.79 -18.41
CA PRO A 150 -9.21 14.10 -19.03
C PRO A 150 -10.32 14.50 -20.01
N GLY A 151 -11.00 13.52 -20.63
CA GLY A 151 -12.04 13.74 -21.63
C GLY A 151 -13.34 14.29 -21.02
N SER A 152 -13.82 13.67 -19.95
CA SER A 152 -15.02 14.10 -19.23
C SER A 152 -14.73 15.06 -18.06
N ASP A 153 -13.47 15.16 -17.62
CA ASP A 153 -13.04 15.92 -16.44
C ASP A 153 -13.80 15.49 -15.16
N CYS A 154 -13.98 14.18 -14.99
CA CYS A 154 -14.51 13.52 -13.80
C CYS A 154 -13.52 12.49 -13.25
N LEU A 155 -13.72 12.02 -12.02
CA LEU A 155 -12.99 10.87 -11.48
C LEU A 155 -13.71 9.58 -11.89
N LEU A 156 -12.96 8.53 -12.23
CA LEU A 156 -13.53 7.20 -12.48
C LEU A 156 -13.55 6.31 -11.22
N GLY A 157 -12.66 6.57 -10.26
CA GLY A 157 -12.54 5.81 -9.01
C GLY A 157 -12.69 6.71 -7.76
N PRO A 158 -13.25 6.18 -6.65
CA PRO A 158 -13.49 6.94 -5.42
C PRO A 158 -12.29 6.93 -4.45
N TRP A 159 -11.23 6.17 -4.75
CA TRP A 159 -10.16 5.77 -3.82
C TRP A 159 -9.48 6.95 -3.13
N LEU A 160 -9.20 8.03 -3.86
CA LEU A 160 -8.63 9.24 -3.26
C LEU A 160 -9.46 9.78 -2.10
N ARG A 161 -10.79 9.82 -2.24
CA ARG A 161 -11.67 10.31 -1.16
C ARG A 161 -11.81 9.28 -0.05
N LEU A 162 -11.90 8.00 -0.40
CA LEU A 162 -12.09 6.94 0.59
C LEU A 162 -10.87 6.76 1.49
N HIS A 163 -9.66 6.77 0.92
CA HIS A 163 -8.44 6.78 1.70
C HIS A 163 -8.25 8.09 2.48
N ALA A 164 -8.72 9.24 1.97
CA ALA A 164 -8.73 10.46 2.78
C ALA A 164 -9.60 10.34 4.04
N THR A 165 -10.69 9.56 3.99
CA THR A 165 -11.56 9.30 5.15
C THR A 165 -11.06 8.24 6.12
N LYS A 166 -9.93 7.59 5.83
CA LYS A 166 -9.47 6.40 6.56
C LYS A 166 -7.97 6.32 6.87
N ASP A 167 -7.12 6.87 6.01
CA ASP A 167 -5.69 6.59 5.98
C ASP A 167 -4.81 7.86 5.92
N TYR A 168 -5.34 8.98 5.42
CA TYR A 168 -4.56 10.22 5.34
C TYR A 168 -4.74 11.07 6.60
N LEU A 169 -5.97 11.47 6.89
CA LEU A 169 -6.26 12.39 7.99
C LEU A 169 -6.09 11.74 9.36
N ASP A 170 -6.64 10.55 9.55
CA ASP A 170 -6.62 9.82 10.82
C ASP A 170 -5.18 9.53 11.29
N MET A 171 -4.28 9.12 10.39
CA MET A 171 -2.90 8.76 10.72
C MET A 171 -2.13 10.00 11.19
N ALA A 172 -2.34 11.13 10.52
CA ALA A 172 -1.80 12.42 10.97
C ALA A 172 -2.35 12.80 12.35
N LEU A 173 -3.65 12.63 12.59
CA LEU A 173 -4.27 12.90 13.89
C LEU A 173 -3.74 11.96 14.99
N ARG A 174 -3.47 10.67 14.71
CA ARG A 174 -2.88 9.74 15.70
C ARG A 174 -1.44 10.10 16.06
N LEU A 175 -0.65 10.56 15.08
CA LEU A 175 0.66 11.13 15.35
C LEU A 175 0.53 12.38 16.24
N LYS A 176 -0.40 13.30 15.92
CA LYS A 176 -0.68 14.50 16.73
C LYS A 176 -0.94 14.19 18.22
N ASP A 177 -1.60 13.06 18.49
CA ASP A 177 -1.88 12.59 19.85
C ASP A 177 -0.61 12.15 20.61
N GLN A 178 0.52 11.94 19.93
CA GLN A 178 1.81 11.46 20.47
C GLN A 178 2.98 12.40 20.11
N PRO A 179 3.07 13.61 20.70
CA PRO A 179 3.97 14.69 20.27
C PRO A 179 5.48 14.38 20.35
N THR A 180 5.87 13.33 21.07
CA THR A 180 7.27 12.87 21.19
C THR A 180 7.68 11.89 20.09
N VAL A 181 6.72 11.31 19.38
CA VAL A 181 6.97 10.40 18.26
C VAL A 181 7.23 11.19 17.00
N ARG A 182 8.37 10.92 16.35
CA ARG A 182 8.72 11.50 15.06
C ARG A 182 8.52 10.51 13.91
N ALA A 183 8.11 11.01 12.75
CA ALA A 183 7.93 10.21 11.55
C ALA A 183 8.10 11.08 10.28
N GLY A 184 8.28 10.42 9.14
CA GLY A 184 8.11 11.00 7.81
C GLY A 184 6.74 10.63 7.23
N ILE A 185 6.13 11.54 6.50
CA ILE A 185 4.96 11.26 5.64
C ILE A 185 5.26 11.83 4.26
N SER A 186 5.15 11.00 3.23
CA SER A 186 5.32 11.42 1.85
C SER A 186 3.95 11.52 1.20
N LEU A 187 3.62 12.68 0.64
CA LEU A 187 2.39 12.92 -0.13
C LEU A 187 2.74 13.02 -1.61
N SER A 188 2.17 12.14 -2.45
CA SER A 188 2.45 12.15 -3.89
C SER A 188 1.86 13.37 -4.59
N GLY A 189 2.47 13.77 -5.71
CA GLY A 189 2.00 14.92 -6.47
C GLY A 189 0.62 14.72 -7.11
N THR A 190 0.34 13.51 -7.60
CA THR A 190 -0.99 13.08 -8.10
C THR A 190 -2.08 13.13 -7.04
N LEU A 191 -1.79 12.69 -5.82
CA LEU A 191 -2.72 12.75 -4.69
C LEU A 191 -3.10 14.21 -4.42
N LEU A 192 -2.10 15.08 -4.25
CA LEU A 192 -2.31 16.50 -4.00
C LEU A 192 -3.04 17.20 -5.14
N PHE A 193 -2.68 16.89 -6.39
CA PHE A 193 -3.30 17.48 -7.57
C PHE A 193 -4.80 17.15 -7.65
N GLN A 194 -5.15 15.88 -7.51
CA GLN A 194 -6.55 15.45 -7.57
C GLN A 194 -7.37 15.94 -6.37
N LEU A 195 -6.76 15.97 -5.18
CA LEU A 195 -7.41 16.48 -3.97
C LEU A 195 -7.79 17.95 -4.16
N ASP A 196 -6.85 18.77 -4.62
CA ASP A 196 -7.08 20.18 -4.91
C ASP A 196 -8.12 20.37 -6.02
N ARG A 197 -7.93 19.70 -7.16
CA ARG A 197 -8.78 19.87 -8.36
C ARG A 197 -10.23 19.45 -8.14
N TYR A 198 -10.48 18.27 -7.57
CA TYR A 198 -11.82 17.66 -7.56
C TYR A 198 -12.57 17.87 -6.24
N TYR A 199 -11.87 18.15 -5.15
CA TYR A 199 -12.50 18.31 -3.83
C TYR A 199 -12.32 19.71 -3.26
N LEU A 200 -11.09 20.22 -3.12
CA LEU A 200 -10.87 21.53 -2.50
C LEU A 200 -11.42 22.68 -3.36
N ASN A 201 -11.27 22.60 -4.69
CA ASN A 201 -11.77 23.65 -5.59
C ASN A 201 -13.23 23.46 -6.01
N ARG A 202 -13.80 22.24 -5.90
CA ARG A 202 -15.17 21.95 -6.37
C ARG A 202 -16.18 21.69 -5.27
N LEU A 203 -15.83 20.93 -4.22
CA LEU A 203 -16.74 20.55 -3.14
C LEU A 203 -16.68 21.54 -1.95
N VAL A 204 -15.48 21.83 -1.45
CA VAL A 204 -15.29 22.66 -0.24
C VAL A 204 -16.00 24.02 -0.32
N PRO A 205 -16.02 24.75 -1.46
CA PRO A 205 -16.71 26.03 -1.56
C PRO A 205 -18.24 25.97 -1.37
N PHE A 206 -18.82 24.76 -1.41
CA PHE A 206 -20.26 24.52 -1.28
C PHE A 206 -20.63 23.88 0.07
N LEU A 207 -19.70 23.80 1.02
CA LEU A 207 -20.00 23.36 2.39
C LEU A 207 -20.77 24.46 3.14
N ASP A 208 -22.02 24.21 3.46
CA ASP A 208 -22.82 25.11 4.30
C ASP A 208 -22.64 24.71 5.77
N HIS A 209 -21.79 25.43 6.49
CA HIS A 209 -21.53 25.18 7.91
C HIS A 209 -22.72 25.51 8.82
N GLY A 210 -23.68 26.32 8.37
CA GLY A 210 -24.88 26.66 9.14
C GLY A 210 -25.88 25.51 9.19
N THR A 211 -26.11 24.85 8.06
CA THR A 211 -26.97 23.66 7.98
C THR A 211 -26.21 22.35 8.15
N ARG A 212 -24.87 22.38 8.05
CA ARG A 212 -23.98 21.20 7.97
C ARG A 212 -24.35 20.29 6.81
N THR A 213 -24.60 20.87 5.64
CA THR A 213 -24.91 20.12 4.41
C THR A 213 -24.14 20.70 3.23
N VAL A 214 -24.16 20.00 2.09
CA VAL A 214 -23.63 20.54 0.83
C VAL A 214 -24.75 21.33 0.13
N ASP A 215 -24.46 22.57 -0.25
CA ASP A 215 -25.38 23.44 -0.99
C ASP A 215 -25.80 22.77 -2.31
N THR A 216 -27.09 22.85 -2.63
CA THR A 216 -27.66 22.27 -3.85
C THR A 216 -27.05 22.80 -5.14
N ALA A 217 -26.50 24.03 -5.13
CA ALA A 217 -25.80 24.64 -6.26
C ALA A 217 -24.53 23.86 -6.66
N PHE A 218 -23.97 23.05 -5.75
CA PHE A 218 -22.87 22.13 -6.10
C PHE A 218 -23.30 21.19 -7.23
N SER A 219 -24.43 20.51 -7.06
CA SER A 219 -24.91 19.53 -8.02
C SER A 219 -25.27 20.18 -9.36
N GLU A 220 -25.74 21.42 -9.35
CA GLU A 220 -26.01 22.18 -10.59
C GLU A 220 -24.73 22.51 -11.37
N ARG A 221 -23.62 22.78 -10.67
CA ARG A 221 -22.35 23.16 -11.31
C ARG A 221 -21.48 21.96 -11.69
N TRP A 222 -21.46 20.92 -10.86
CA TRP A 222 -20.38 19.93 -10.86
C TRP A 222 -20.81 18.47 -11.10
N THR A 223 -22.10 18.13 -11.07
CA THR A 223 -22.54 16.74 -11.33
C THR A 223 -21.98 16.23 -12.67
N GLY A 224 -21.38 15.05 -12.67
CA GLY A 224 -20.72 14.43 -13.83
C GLY A 224 -19.30 14.94 -14.09
N ARG A 225 -18.79 15.84 -13.25
CA ARG A 225 -17.42 16.36 -13.27
C ARG A 225 -16.74 16.17 -11.91
N THR A 226 -17.19 15.25 -11.06
CA THR A 226 -16.51 14.96 -9.79
C THR A 226 -16.35 13.45 -9.60
N ASP A 227 -16.31 13.00 -8.35
CA ASP A 227 -16.47 11.60 -7.96
C ASP A 227 -17.94 11.16 -8.17
N PRO A 228 -18.21 10.16 -9.03
CA PRO A 228 -19.56 9.69 -9.29
C PRO A 228 -20.32 9.18 -8.07
N TRP A 229 -19.63 8.63 -7.05
CA TRP A 229 -20.27 8.19 -5.81
C TRP A 229 -20.69 9.38 -4.94
N LEU A 230 -19.92 10.47 -4.94
CA LEU A 230 -20.31 11.72 -4.31
C LEU A 230 -21.53 12.34 -5.00
N ASP A 231 -21.57 12.31 -6.34
CA ASP A 231 -22.72 12.76 -7.12
C ASP A 231 -23.98 11.94 -6.78
N LEU A 232 -23.86 10.60 -6.67
CA LEU A 232 -24.96 9.73 -6.22
C LEU A 232 -25.39 10.05 -4.78
N LEU A 233 -24.43 10.32 -3.90
CA LEU A 233 -24.70 10.64 -2.49
C LEU A 233 -25.54 11.91 -2.37
N LEU A 234 -25.33 12.89 -3.25
CA LEU A 234 -26.05 14.17 -3.29
C LEU A 234 -27.34 14.16 -4.13
N ARG A 235 -27.65 13.05 -4.81
CA ARG A 235 -28.84 12.93 -5.68
C ARG A 235 -30.13 12.71 -4.89
N ASP A 236 -31.22 13.33 -5.35
CA ASP A 236 -32.55 13.13 -4.77
C ASP A 236 -33.16 11.79 -5.25
N GLY A 237 -32.86 10.74 -4.51
CA GLY A 237 -33.29 9.37 -4.80
C GLY A 237 -32.37 8.65 -5.79
N LEU A 238 -32.40 7.31 -5.75
CA LEU A 238 -31.62 6.43 -6.62
C LEU A 238 -32.54 5.51 -7.41
N ASP A 239 -32.19 5.27 -8.67
CA ASP A 239 -32.83 4.27 -9.53
C ASP A 239 -31.84 3.12 -9.76
N PRO A 240 -31.94 2.02 -9.00
CA PRO A 240 -31.05 0.87 -9.14
C PRO A 240 -31.26 0.07 -10.43
N THR A 241 -32.22 0.46 -11.28
CA THR A 241 -32.42 -0.13 -12.61
C THR A 241 -31.72 0.66 -13.72
N ASP A 242 -31.35 1.92 -13.46
CA ASP A 242 -30.52 2.71 -14.36
C ASP A 242 -29.13 2.04 -14.50
N PRO A 243 -28.64 1.78 -15.72
CA PRO A 243 -27.39 1.05 -15.91
C PRO A 243 -26.17 1.72 -15.27
N VAL A 244 -26.10 3.05 -15.28
CA VAL A 244 -24.96 3.80 -14.71
C VAL A 244 -24.99 3.71 -13.19
N GLN A 245 -26.14 3.96 -12.57
CA GLN A 245 -26.30 3.82 -11.12
C GLN A 245 -26.09 2.38 -10.66
N ALA A 246 -26.63 1.40 -11.39
CA ALA A 246 -26.43 -0.01 -11.09
C ALA A 246 -24.95 -0.40 -11.17
N GLY A 247 -24.21 0.13 -12.15
CA GLY A 247 -22.74 0.00 -12.27
C GLY A 247 -22.04 0.42 -10.98
N LEU A 248 -22.18 1.70 -10.61
CA LEU A 248 -21.55 2.31 -9.43
C LEU A 248 -22.00 1.70 -8.09
N LEU A 249 -23.23 1.19 -8.03
CA LEU A 249 -23.75 0.57 -6.82
C LEU A 249 -23.29 -0.88 -6.66
N TRP A 250 -23.29 -1.69 -7.74
CA TRP A 250 -23.03 -3.12 -7.58
C TRP A 250 -22.66 -3.96 -8.81
N LYS A 251 -22.83 -3.46 -10.04
CA LYS A 251 -22.61 -4.25 -11.26
C LYS A 251 -21.19 -4.18 -11.79
N ASP A 252 -20.56 -3.02 -11.66
CA ASP A 252 -19.22 -2.80 -12.18
C ASP A 252 -18.18 -3.29 -11.18
N ASP A 253 -17.01 -3.57 -11.73
CA ASP A 253 -15.74 -3.86 -11.06
C ASP A 253 -15.47 -2.86 -9.92
N TRP A 254 -15.59 -1.56 -10.21
CA TRP A 254 -15.56 -0.49 -9.22
C TRP A 254 -16.99 -0.11 -8.84
N SER A 255 -17.41 -0.51 -7.64
CA SER A 255 -18.77 -0.27 -7.13
C SER A 255 -18.82 -0.16 -5.61
N CYS A 256 -20.01 0.01 -5.02
CA CYS A 256 -20.19 -0.04 -3.57
C CYS A 256 -19.95 -1.44 -2.95
N LEU A 257 -19.60 -2.44 -3.77
CA LEU A 257 -19.17 -3.77 -3.33
C LEU A 257 -17.65 -3.94 -3.31
N SER A 258 -16.90 -2.91 -3.77
CA SER A 258 -15.44 -2.85 -3.80
C SER A 258 -14.93 -2.34 -2.44
N LEU A 259 -14.88 -3.27 -1.48
CA LEU A 259 -14.29 -3.11 -0.15
C LEU A 259 -13.87 -4.48 0.39
N SER A 260 -12.90 -4.50 1.30
CA SER A 260 -12.44 -5.75 1.92
C SER A 260 -13.57 -6.48 2.67
N SER A 261 -13.43 -7.80 2.80
CA SER A 261 -14.40 -8.61 3.55
C SER A 261 -14.39 -8.27 5.04
N GLU A 262 -13.22 -7.91 5.55
CA GLU A 262 -12.91 -7.52 6.90
C GLU A 262 -13.63 -6.22 7.26
N LEU A 263 -13.46 -5.16 6.45
CA LEU A 263 -14.14 -3.88 6.64
C LEU A 263 -15.66 -4.07 6.63
N ARG A 264 -16.17 -4.82 5.64
CA ARG A 264 -17.60 -5.14 5.51
C ARG A 264 -18.16 -5.92 6.71
N SER A 265 -17.38 -6.79 7.33
CA SER A 265 -17.82 -7.63 8.46
C SER A 265 -18.25 -6.82 9.69
N HIS A 266 -17.77 -5.58 9.80
CA HIS A 266 -18.14 -4.65 10.86
C HIS A 266 -19.48 -3.94 10.63
N TRP A 267 -20.12 -4.17 9.47
CA TRP A 267 -21.37 -3.55 9.06
C TRP A 267 -22.37 -4.63 8.62
N PRO A 268 -23.11 -5.25 9.57
CA PRO A 268 -23.94 -6.43 9.28
C PRO A 268 -24.96 -6.21 8.17
N ARG A 269 -25.53 -5.00 8.11
CA ARG A 269 -26.50 -4.62 7.10
C ARG A 269 -25.87 -4.42 5.71
N LEU A 270 -24.63 -3.93 5.66
CA LEU A 270 -23.88 -3.82 4.41
C LEU A 270 -23.55 -5.21 3.85
N ASP A 271 -23.16 -6.13 4.73
CA ASP A 271 -22.89 -7.52 4.37
C ASP A 271 -24.16 -8.25 3.87
N GLU A 272 -25.31 -8.00 4.50
CA GLU A 272 -26.61 -8.53 4.06
C GLU A 272 -26.98 -8.00 2.66
N LEU A 273 -26.89 -6.69 2.43
CA LEU A 273 -27.18 -6.09 1.13
C LEU A 273 -26.22 -6.58 0.04
N THR A 274 -24.94 -6.71 0.37
CA THR A 274 -23.93 -7.27 -0.54
C THR A 274 -24.25 -8.73 -0.89
N SER A 275 -24.59 -9.55 0.11
CA SER A 275 -24.95 -10.96 -0.09
C SER A 275 -26.21 -11.12 -0.92
N MET A 276 -27.21 -10.28 -0.68
CA MET A 276 -28.43 -10.21 -1.49
C MET A 276 -28.11 -9.94 -2.96
N VAL A 277 -27.27 -8.93 -3.24
CA VAL A 277 -26.91 -8.57 -4.61
C VAL A 277 -26.05 -9.64 -5.29
N ARG A 278 -25.08 -10.21 -4.56
CA ARG A 278 -24.27 -11.35 -5.05
C ARG A 278 -25.12 -12.59 -5.35
N ALA A 279 -26.27 -12.75 -4.70
CA ALA A 279 -27.26 -13.78 -5.01
C ALA A 279 -28.14 -13.46 -6.24
N GLY A 280 -27.86 -12.36 -6.96
CA GLY A 280 -28.57 -11.96 -8.18
C GLY A 280 -29.85 -11.17 -7.94
N LEU A 281 -30.09 -10.70 -6.72
CA LEU A 281 -31.27 -9.90 -6.39
C LEU A 281 -30.99 -8.40 -6.63
N VAL A 282 -31.97 -7.71 -7.23
CA VAL A 282 -31.86 -6.27 -7.50
C VAL A 282 -32.38 -5.47 -6.30
N PRO A 283 -31.58 -4.55 -5.73
CA PRO A 283 -32.04 -3.72 -4.62
C PRO A 283 -33.15 -2.78 -5.08
N ASN A 284 -34.13 -2.50 -4.22
CA ASN A 284 -35.07 -1.39 -4.46
C ASN A 284 -34.40 -0.03 -4.16
N SER A 285 -35.06 1.08 -4.51
CA SER A 285 -34.51 2.43 -4.34
C SER A 285 -34.09 2.76 -2.89
N GLY A 286 -34.82 2.24 -1.89
CA GLY A 286 -34.46 2.41 -0.48
C GLY A 286 -33.20 1.61 -0.10
N GLN A 287 -33.12 0.35 -0.53
CA GLN A 287 -31.95 -0.50 -0.33
C GLN A 287 -30.71 0.04 -1.05
N ALA A 288 -30.87 0.64 -2.23
CA ALA A 288 -29.79 1.30 -2.94
C ALA A 288 -29.22 2.51 -2.18
N GLN A 289 -30.10 3.33 -1.60
CA GLN A 289 -29.68 4.48 -0.77
C GLN A 289 -29.00 4.02 0.52
N GLU A 290 -29.50 2.96 1.14
CA GLU A 290 -28.92 2.35 2.32
C GLU A 290 -27.54 1.75 2.02
N LEU A 291 -27.40 1.01 0.91
CA LEU A 291 -26.12 0.48 0.42
C LEU A 291 -25.08 1.59 0.22
N LEU A 292 -25.45 2.66 -0.47
CA LEU A 292 -24.58 3.80 -0.70
C LEU A 292 -24.16 4.46 0.62
N MET A 293 -25.11 4.74 1.52
CA MET A 293 -24.81 5.33 2.83
C MET A 293 -23.83 4.47 3.63
N LEU A 294 -24.08 3.16 3.71
CA LEU A 294 -23.25 2.23 4.45
C LEU A 294 -21.86 2.06 3.83
N TYR A 295 -21.75 2.06 2.51
CA TYR A 295 -20.46 2.03 1.82
C TYR A 295 -19.58 3.23 2.24
N HIS A 296 -20.11 4.45 2.16
CA HIS A 296 -19.35 5.64 2.56
C HIS A 296 -18.98 5.63 4.05
N LEU A 297 -19.89 5.20 4.93
CA LEU A 297 -19.62 5.11 6.36
C LEU A 297 -18.61 4.01 6.70
N ALA A 298 -18.61 2.90 5.98
CA ALA A 298 -17.70 1.79 6.21
C ALA A 298 -16.23 2.16 5.95
N TRP A 299 -16.00 3.07 5.00
CA TRP A 299 -14.68 3.63 4.69
C TRP A 299 -14.21 4.73 5.64
N MET A 300 -14.97 5.10 6.67
CA MET A 300 -14.55 6.12 7.63
C MET A 300 -13.78 5.49 8.78
N ASP A 301 -12.61 6.05 9.11
CA ASP A 301 -11.80 5.58 10.24
C ASP A 301 -12.67 5.48 11.52
N PRO A 302 -12.54 4.38 12.30
CA PRO A 302 -13.33 4.15 13.50
C PRO A 302 -13.34 5.31 14.52
N ARG A 303 -12.32 6.16 14.56
CA ARG A 303 -12.27 7.36 15.42
C ARG A 303 -13.38 8.35 15.09
N PHE A 304 -13.72 8.52 13.81
CA PHE A 304 -14.76 9.44 13.35
C PHE A 304 -16.15 8.91 13.70
N LEU A 305 -16.31 7.59 13.75
CA LEU A 305 -17.55 6.91 14.12
C LEU A 305 -17.86 6.98 15.62
N ARG A 306 -16.82 7.04 16.46
CA ARG A 306 -16.97 6.97 17.93
C ARG A 306 -17.29 8.30 18.60
N ALA A 307 -16.69 9.39 18.14
CA ALA A 307 -16.80 10.69 18.81
C ALA A 307 -16.54 11.86 17.85
N PRO A 308 -16.96 13.08 18.24
CA PRO A 308 -16.56 14.28 17.51
C PRO A 308 -15.04 14.47 17.49
N VAL A 309 -14.51 14.99 16.38
CA VAL A 309 -13.07 15.26 16.20
C VAL A 309 -12.86 16.72 15.81
N SER A 310 -12.06 17.44 16.59
CA SER A 310 -11.68 18.83 16.29
C SER A 310 -10.56 18.88 15.27
N LEU A 311 -10.71 19.71 14.25
CA LEU A 311 -9.75 19.90 13.17
C LEU A 311 -9.02 21.24 13.31
N VAL A 312 -7.80 21.31 12.76
CA VAL A 312 -6.99 22.54 12.71
C VAL A 312 -7.62 23.62 11.82
N THR A 313 -8.53 23.24 10.93
CA THR A 313 -9.35 24.16 10.14
C THR A 313 -10.35 24.95 11.01
N GLY A 314 -10.52 24.57 12.29
CA GLY A 314 -11.47 25.19 13.22
C GLY A 314 -12.86 24.55 13.19
N HIS A 315 -13.08 23.56 12.33
CA HIS A 315 -14.31 22.79 12.26
C HIS A 315 -14.27 21.54 13.15
N GLU A 316 -15.45 21.00 13.45
CA GLU A 316 -15.61 19.76 14.21
C GLU A 316 -16.37 18.72 13.38
N LEU A 317 -15.70 17.59 13.15
CA LEU A 317 -16.29 16.41 12.51
C LEU A 317 -17.27 15.74 13.47
N ARG A 318 -18.43 15.34 12.95
CA ARG A 318 -19.48 14.68 13.73
C ARG A 318 -20.14 13.53 12.97
N VAL A 319 -19.32 12.67 12.38
CA VAL A 319 -19.79 11.43 11.73
C VAL A 319 -20.45 10.50 12.75
N CYS A 320 -20.01 10.51 14.01
CA CYS A 320 -20.61 9.75 15.11
C CYS A 320 -22.12 9.94 15.27
N ASP A 321 -22.66 11.09 14.84
CA ASP A 321 -24.10 11.39 14.89
C ASP A 321 -24.90 10.67 13.79
N LEU A 322 -24.22 10.10 12.78
CA LEU A 322 -24.82 9.38 11.65
C LEU A 322 -24.86 7.85 11.86
N VAL A 323 -24.18 7.34 12.89
CA VAL A 323 -24.00 5.91 13.14
C VAL A 323 -24.49 5.50 14.53
N GLN A 324 -24.83 4.22 14.66
CA GLN A 324 -25.21 3.60 15.91
C GLN A 324 -24.32 2.37 16.17
N PRO A 325 -23.61 2.31 17.30
CA PRO A 325 -22.91 1.11 17.71
C PRO A 325 -23.89 0.01 18.11
N LEU A 326 -23.56 -1.22 17.76
CA LEU A 326 -24.26 -2.44 18.16
C LEU A 326 -23.58 -3.05 19.40
N PRO A 327 -24.28 -3.88 20.20
CA PRO A 327 -23.74 -4.44 21.44
C PRO A 327 -22.46 -5.29 21.28
N ASP A 328 -22.20 -5.79 20.07
CA ASP A 328 -21.06 -6.62 19.72
C ASP A 328 -19.89 -5.84 19.11
N GLY A 329 -19.94 -4.49 19.14
CA GLY A 329 -18.89 -3.62 18.64
C GLY A 329 -18.97 -3.29 17.15
N ARG A 330 -19.98 -3.81 16.44
CA ARG A 330 -20.26 -3.48 15.03
C ARG A 330 -21.10 -2.20 14.89
N TRP A 331 -21.29 -1.72 13.67
CA TRP A 331 -21.99 -0.46 13.40
C TRP A 331 -23.17 -0.62 12.45
N THR A 332 -24.10 0.34 12.52
CA THR A 332 -25.15 0.56 11.52
C THR A 332 -25.38 2.05 11.30
N ALA A 333 -25.89 2.43 10.14
CA ALA A 333 -26.35 3.80 9.90
C ALA A 333 -27.62 4.10 10.71
N ARG A 334 -27.76 5.34 11.21
CA ARG A 334 -28.99 5.81 11.88
C ARG A 334 -30.08 6.20 10.89
N ALA A 335 -29.69 6.73 9.73
CA ALA A 335 -30.55 7.17 8.66
C ALA A 335 -29.79 7.18 7.33
N TRP A 336 -30.52 7.13 6.22
CA TRP A 336 -29.97 7.14 4.85
C TRP A 336 -30.85 7.95 3.88
N ASP A 337 -31.74 8.79 4.42
CA ASP A 337 -32.51 9.75 3.63
C ASP A 337 -31.61 10.83 3.01
N ALA A 338 -32.19 11.68 2.15
CA ALA A 338 -31.44 12.73 1.44
C ALA A 338 -30.72 13.70 2.40
N GLY A 339 -31.29 13.99 3.58
CA GLY A 339 -30.66 14.85 4.58
C GLY A 339 -29.42 14.20 5.20
N ALA A 340 -29.54 12.93 5.59
CA ALA A 340 -28.41 12.16 6.12
C ALA A 340 -27.27 12.01 5.11
N ARG A 341 -27.59 11.76 3.83
CA ARG A 341 -26.58 11.64 2.76
C ARG A 341 -25.88 12.97 2.45
N ARG A 342 -26.63 14.09 2.37
CA ARG A 342 -26.02 15.43 2.23
C ARG A 342 -25.17 15.82 3.44
N ARG A 343 -25.58 15.41 4.64
CA ARG A 343 -24.79 15.58 5.85
C ARG A 343 -23.50 14.77 5.80
N LEU A 344 -23.54 13.52 5.33
CA LEU A 344 -22.35 12.69 5.18
C LEU A 344 -21.37 13.28 4.14
N ALA A 345 -21.89 13.79 3.02
CA ALA A 345 -21.08 14.50 2.03
C ALA A 345 -20.39 15.75 2.63
N TYR A 346 -21.08 16.48 3.52
CA TYR A 346 -20.49 17.61 4.24
C TYR A 346 -19.36 17.17 5.18
N GLU A 347 -19.55 16.13 6.00
CA GLU A 347 -18.48 15.62 6.87
C GLU A 347 -17.28 15.12 6.06
N THR A 348 -17.54 14.48 4.90
CA THR A 348 -16.49 14.05 3.97
C THR A 348 -15.72 15.24 3.41
N GLY A 349 -16.41 16.33 3.06
CA GLY A 349 -15.78 17.59 2.64
C GLY A 349 -14.87 18.21 3.71
N LEU A 350 -15.30 18.20 4.98
CA LEU A 350 -14.47 18.66 6.10
C LEU A 350 -13.21 17.80 6.28
N ILE A 351 -13.31 16.48 6.09
CA ILE A 351 -12.16 15.58 6.15
C ILE A 351 -11.16 15.93 5.04
N LEU A 352 -11.64 16.05 3.79
CA LEU A 352 -10.82 16.37 2.62
C LEU A 352 -10.10 17.71 2.77
N GLU A 353 -10.81 18.74 3.27
CA GLU A 353 -10.25 20.06 3.56
C GLU A 353 -9.13 20.00 4.62
N ALA A 354 -9.24 19.10 5.60
CA ALA A 354 -8.32 19.03 6.72
C ALA A 354 -7.03 18.23 6.46
N VAL A 355 -6.98 17.40 5.42
CA VAL A 355 -5.80 16.56 5.11
C VAL A 355 -4.52 17.39 5.10
N ILE A 356 -4.42 18.38 4.21
CA ILE A 356 -3.19 19.18 4.06
C ILE A 356 -2.89 20.02 5.32
N PRO A 357 -3.84 20.79 5.88
CA PRO A 357 -3.59 21.59 7.07
C PRO A 357 -3.11 20.79 8.29
N GLU A 358 -3.66 19.59 8.55
CA GLU A 358 -3.23 18.78 9.69
C GLU A 358 -1.80 18.24 9.52
N HIS A 359 -1.46 17.78 8.32
CA HIS A 359 -0.09 17.40 7.99
C HIS A 359 0.89 18.58 8.12
N ALA A 360 0.50 19.76 7.64
CA ALA A 360 1.30 20.98 7.76
C ALA A 360 1.48 21.41 9.23
N ALA A 361 0.46 21.24 10.08
CA ALA A 361 0.54 21.55 11.50
C ALA A 361 1.58 20.69 12.23
N LEU A 362 1.72 19.41 11.85
CA LEU A 362 2.71 18.47 12.43
C LEU A 362 4.16 18.79 12.05
N MET A 363 4.38 19.49 10.94
CA MET A 363 5.72 20.00 10.59
C MET A 363 6.21 21.11 11.52
N GLY A 364 5.28 21.81 12.17
CA GLY A 364 5.54 22.96 13.02
C GLY A 364 5.87 24.24 12.25
N ALA A 365 5.34 25.38 12.72
CA ALA A 365 5.71 26.69 12.20
C ALA A 365 7.14 27.07 12.70
N GLY A 366 8.15 26.73 11.91
CA GLY A 366 9.43 27.47 11.88
C GLY A 366 10.32 27.52 13.13
N SER A 367 10.24 26.62 14.12
CA SER A 367 10.98 26.81 15.41
C SER A 367 11.81 25.63 15.97
N GLY A 368 12.11 24.58 15.20
CA GLY A 368 13.31 23.76 15.47
C GLY A 368 13.12 22.33 16.02
N VAL A 369 11.90 21.88 16.32
CA VAL A 369 11.60 20.44 16.46
C VAL A 369 10.36 20.11 15.63
N ARG A 370 10.55 19.38 14.54
CA ARG A 370 9.46 18.89 13.68
C ARG A 370 9.00 17.56 14.24
N GLN A 371 7.70 17.41 14.48
CA GLN A 371 7.16 16.10 14.83
C GLN A 371 7.11 15.23 13.58
N VAL A 372 6.58 15.77 12.49
CA VAL A 372 6.56 15.10 11.18
C VAL A 372 7.45 15.84 10.19
N GLU A 373 8.20 15.11 9.39
CA GLU A 373 8.78 15.62 8.16
C GLU A 373 7.89 15.21 6.97
N LEU A 374 7.32 16.20 6.29
CA LEU A 374 6.69 15.92 5.00
C LEU A 374 7.75 15.77 3.92
N ALA A 375 7.63 14.71 3.14
CA ALA A 375 8.37 14.45 1.91
C ALA A 375 7.40 14.45 0.72
N THR A 376 7.92 14.15 -0.46
CA THR A 376 7.11 13.96 -1.67
C THR A 376 7.65 12.81 -2.50
N THR A 377 7.02 12.56 -3.63
CA THR A 377 7.45 11.64 -4.69
C THR A 377 7.59 12.42 -6.00
N PRO A 378 8.25 11.90 -7.05
CA PRO A 378 8.11 12.50 -8.37
C PRO A 378 6.61 12.59 -8.73
N PHE A 379 6.23 13.65 -9.47
CA PHE A 379 4.84 14.16 -9.52
C PHE A 379 3.79 13.09 -9.75
N ALA A 380 3.96 12.25 -10.76
CA ALA A 380 3.04 11.17 -11.09
C ALA A 380 3.53 9.77 -10.69
N HIS A 381 4.46 9.69 -9.73
CA HIS A 381 5.02 8.42 -9.25
C HIS A 381 5.62 7.49 -10.34
N PRO A 382 6.39 7.98 -11.32
CA PRO A 382 7.08 7.12 -12.30
C PRO A 382 8.22 6.30 -11.68
N ILE A 383 8.57 5.20 -12.36
CA ILE A 383 9.83 4.49 -12.17
C ILE A 383 10.96 5.29 -12.83
N LEU A 384 11.61 6.18 -12.07
CA LEU A 384 12.63 7.10 -12.59
C LEU A 384 13.74 6.42 -13.42
N PRO A 385 14.31 5.26 -13.02
CA PRO A 385 15.29 4.58 -13.85
C PRO A 385 14.79 4.24 -15.26
N LEU A 386 13.53 3.86 -15.42
CA LEU A 386 12.94 3.50 -16.72
C LEU A 386 12.65 4.74 -17.58
N LEU A 387 12.21 5.85 -16.98
CA LEU A 387 12.08 7.11 -17.72
C LEU A 387 13.43 7.65 -18.21
N LEU A 388 14.49 7.49 -17.41
CA LEU A 388 15.83 7.92 -17.79
C LEU A 388 16.41 7.05 -18.92
N ASP A 389 16.23 5.72 -18.85
CA ASP A 389 16.59 4.75 -19.89
C ASP A 389 15.95 3.38 -19.57
N THR A 390 15.03 2.89 -20.39
CA THR A 390 14.39 1.58 -20.16
C THR A 390 15.37 0.41 -20.15
N ARG A 391 16.52 0.52 -20.82
CA ARG A 391 17.55 -0.53 -20.85
C ARG A 391 18.26 -0.72 -19.51
N SER A 392 18.02 0.17 -18.54
CA SER A 392 18.50 0.02 -17.16
C SER A 392 18.09 -1.30 -16.53
N ALA A 393 16.90 -1.81 -16.90
CA ALA A 393 16.38 -3.08 -16.41
C ALA A 393 17.29 -4.27 -16.75
N ALA A 394 17.99 -4.23 -17.89
CA ALA A 394 18.84 -5.33 -18.39
C ALA A 394 19.92 -5.77 -17.40
N ALA A 395 20.37 -4.89 -16.51
CA ALA A 395 21.39 -5.20 -15.51
C ALA A 395 20.95 -6.31 -14.53
N ARG A 396 19.65 -6.43 -14.26
CA ARG A 396 19.07 -7.48 -13.40
C ARG A 396 18.09 -8.39 -14.14
N GLN A 397 17.81 -8.09 -15.40
CA GLN A 397 16.83 -8.77 -16.27
C GLN A 397 17.42 -9.00 -17.68
N PRO A 398 18.54 -9.72 -17.82
CA PRO A 398 19.27 -9.78 -19.08
C PRO A 398 18.55 -10.55 -20.20
N GLU A 399 17.58 -11.38 -19.85
CA GLU A 399 16.82 -12.22 -20.80
C GLU A 399 15.53 -11.55 -21.30
N ASP A 400 15.11 -10.46 -20.66
CA ASP A 400 13.85 -9.79 -20.99
C ASP A 400 14.01 -8.95 -22.26
N THR A 401 12.95 -8.94 -23.09
CA THR A 401 12.91 -8.02 -24.23
C THR A 401 12.50 -6.66 -23.72
N LEU A 402 13.37 -5.66 -23.88
CA LEU A 402 13.13 -4.31 -23.35
C LEU A 402 12.96 -3.31 -24.52
N PRO A 403 11.97 -2.40 -24.47
CA PRO A 403 11.88 -1.26 -25.39
C PRO A 403 13.12 -0.35 -25.21
N ASP A 404 13.49 0.41 -26.24
CA ASP A 404 14.58 1.42 -26.17
C ASP A 404 13.96 2.82 -26.12
N LEU A 405 13.75 3.32 -24.89
CA LEU A 405 13.10 4.59 -24.61
C LEU A 405 13.96 5.40 -23.63
N GLN A 406 14.10 6.70 -23.88
CA GLN A 406 14.79 7.64 -23.01
C GLN A 406 14.04 8.99 -22.98
N GLN A 407 13.47 9.34 -21.83
CA GLN A 407 12.71 10.57 -21.59
C GLN A 407 13.29 11.40 -20.41
N PRO A 408 14.60 11.75 -20.40
CA PRO A 408 15.24 12.41 -19.25
C PRO A 408 14.69 13.81 -18.94
N GLU A 409 14.17 14.52 -19.95
CA GLU A 409 13.51 15.82 -19.76
C GLU A 409 12.22 15.69 -18.93
N TYR A 410 11.41 14.65 -19.21
CA TYR A 410 10.20 14.36 -18.46
C TYR A 410 10.52 13.81 -17.07
N ALA A 411 11.51 12.92 -16.93
CA ALA A 411 11.99 12.45 -15.63
C ALA A 411 12.40 13.63 -14.72
N ARG A 412 13.10 14.62 -15.27
CA ARG A 412 13.42 15.86 -14.54
C ARG A 412 12.18 16.69 -14.22
N ARG A 413 11.25 16.81 -15.16
CA ARG A 413 10.01 17.56 -14.95
C ARG A 413 9.16 16.97 -13.83
N GLN A 414 9.08 15.64 -13.74
CA GLN A 414 8.39 14.92 -12.66
C GLN A 414 8.93 15.32 -11.28
N VAL A 415 10.26 15.36 -11.12
CA VAL A 415 10.93 15.76 -9.87
C VAL A 415 10.74 17.26 -9.60
N GLU A 416 10.99 18.12 -10.59
CA GLU A 416 10.90 19.57 -10.42
C GLU A 416 9.46 20.05 -10.11
N LEU A 417 8.45 19.43 -10.74
CA LEU A 417 7.04 19.76 -10.48
C LEU A 417 6.62 19.34 -9.07
N ALA A 418 7.04 18.15 -8.61
CA ALA A 418 6.78 17.71 -7.24
C ALA A 418 7.44 18.63 -6.20
N VAL A 419 8.70 19.02 -6.41
CA VAL A 419 9.39 19.99 -5.54
C VAL A 419 8.67 21.34 -5.51
N ALA A 420 8.21 21.83 -6.67
CA ALA A 420 7.48 23.09 -6.76
C ALA A 420 6.11 23.01 -6.04
N GLN A 421 5.37 21.92 -6.22
CA GLN A 421 4.08 21.67 -5.56
C GLN A 421 4.23 21.52 -4.05
N TYR A 422 5.25 20.77 -3.59
CA TYR A 422 5.59 20.70 -2.17
C TYR A 422 5.91 22.09 -1.61
N ARG A 423 6.73 22.88 -2.32
CA ARG A 423 7.11 24.24 -1.88
C ARG A 423 5.89 25.14 -1.73
N SER A 424 4.90 25.06 -2.61
CA SER A 424 3.66 25.84 -2.46
C SER A 424 2.86 25.47 -1.22
N LEU A 425 2.96 24.21 -0.76
CA LEU A 425 2.27 23.69 0.42
C LEU A 425 3.05 23.98 1.72
N ALA A 426 4.35 23.72 1.72
CA ALA A 426 5.20 23.76 2.91
C ALA A 426 5.95 25.09 3.11
N GLY A 427 5.96 25.97 2.11
CA GLY A 427 6.70 27.23 2.11
C GLY A 427 8.24 27.07 1.99
N ARG A 428 8.72 25.85 1.75
CA ARG A 428 10.14 25.49 1.60
C ARG A 428 10.29 24.24 0.74
N ASP A 429 11.49 23.96 0.28
CA ASP A 429 11.80 22.76 -0.50
C ASP A 429 11.74 21.52 0.39
N PRO A 430 11.34 20.36 -0.15
CA PRO A 430 11.41 19.10 0.59
C PRO A 430 12.87 18.74 0.86
N LEU A 431 13.15 18.17 2.03
CA LEU A 431 14.50 17.70 2.37
C LEU A 431 14.84 16.36 1.72
N GLY A 432 13.84 15.59 1.33
CA GLY A 432 14.03 14.33 0.62
C GLY A 432 12.77 13.84 -0.06
N MET A 433 12.91 12.72 -0.76
CA MET A 433 11.89 12.20 -1.66
C MET A 433 11.89 10.67 -1.65
N TRP A 434 10.70 10.09 -1.54
CA TRP A 434 10.47 8.68 -1.87
C TRP A 434 10.37 8.54 -3.40
N PRO A 435 11.29 7.83 -4.07
CA PRO A 435 11.16 7.58 -5.50
C PRO A 435 10.05 6.54 -5.73
N GLY A 436 9.40 6.58 -6.89
CA GLY A 436 8.35 5.62 -7.21
C GLY A 436 8.82 4.19 -6.97
N GLU A 437 8.13 3.47 -6.08
CA GLU A 437 8.45 2.08 -5.73
C GLU A 437 9.86 1.87 -5.16
N GLY A 438 10.44 2.89 -4.53
CA GLY A 438 11.83 2.84 -4.08
C GLY A 438 12.83 2.64 -5.23
N ALA A 439 12.42 2.90 -6.48
CA ALA A 439 13.20 2.56 -7.66
C ALA A 439 14.36 3.55 -7.89
N LEU A 440 15.57 3.02 -7.93
CA LEU A 440 16.80 3.82 -8.02
C LEU A 440 17.84 3.18 -8.93
N ASP A 441 18.63 4.05 -9.56
CA ASP A 441 19.92 3.78 -10.18
C ASP A 441 20.83 5.01 -9.95
N PRO A 442 22.11 4.96 -10.33
CA PRO A 442 23.01 6.11 -10.16
C PRO A 442 22.61 7.38 -10.93
N ARG A 443 21.79 7.28 -11.99
CA ARG A 443 21.30 8.46 -12.75
C ARG A 443 20.10 9.09 -12.05
N ALA A 444 19.16 8.28 -11.56
CA ALA A 444 18.06 8.73 -10.74
C ALA A 444 18.60 9.43 -9.48
N LEU A 445 19.59 8.85 -8.80
CA LEU A 445 20.20 9.46 -7.63
C LEU A 445 20.86 10.82 -7.95
N ALA A 446 21.56 10.92 -9.08
CA ALA A 446 22.13 12.18 -9.55
C ALA A 446 21.05 13.23 -9.90
N LEU A 447 19.94 12.81 -10.52
CA LEU A 447 18.80 13.68 -10.81
C LEU A 447 18.19 14.24 -9.51
N LEU A 448 17.98 13.39 -8.50
CA LEU A 448 17.46 13.82 -7.20
C LEU A 448 18.41 14.80 -6.50
N GLY A 449 19.73 14.56 -6.58
CA GLY A 449 20.74 15.48 -6.05
C GLY A 449 20.75 16.84 -6.75
N GLN A 450 20.58 16.87 -8.07
CA GLN A 450 20.44 18.11 -8.85
C GLN A 450 19.20 18.92 -8.46
N ALA A 451 18.14 18.25 -8.00
CA ALA A 451 16.93 18.89 -7.48
C ALA A 451 17.08 19.40 -6.04
N GLY A 452 18.24 19.24 -5.40
CA GLY A 452 18.53 19.74 -4.05
C GLY A 452 18.05 18.84 -2.91
N LEU A 453 17.71 17.58 -3.21
CA LEU A 453 17.24 16.62 -2.20
C LEU A 453 18.42 16.06 -1.40
N GLY A 454 18.26 15.99 -0.08
CA GLY A 454 19.29 15.52 0.86
C GLY A 454 19.19 14.04 1.22
N TRP A 455 18.02 13.43 1.07
CA TRP A 455 17.84 11.99 1.26
C TRP A 455 16.81 11.39 0.29
N THR A 456 16.94 10.09 0.08
CA THR A 456 15.98 9.21 -0.60
C THR A 456 15.94 7.85 0.10
N ALA A 457 15.08 6.92 -0.33
CA ALA A 457 14.97 5.60 0.28
C ALA A 457 14.70 4.49 -0.74
N THR A 458 15.12 3.28 -0.41
CA THR A 458 14.89 2.06 -1.21
C THR A 458 14.89 0.81 -0.31
N GLY A 459 14.68 -0.37 -0.89
CA GLY A 459 14.73 -1.65 -0.19
C GLY A 459 16.15 -2.08 0.21
N ASP A 460 16.28 -2.83 1.30
CA ASP A 460 17.53 -3.50 1.70
C ASP A 460 17.95 -4.66 0.76
N ASN A 461 17.13 -4.96 -0.26
CA ASN A 461 17.41 -5.88 -1.38
C ASN A 461 18.13 -5.21 -2.57
N MET A 462 18.25 -3.89 -2.55
CA MET A 462 18.95 -3.10 -3.57
C MET A 462 20.50 -2.99 -3.47
N PRO A 463 21.23 -3.42 -2.43
CA PRO A 463 22.67 -3.19 -2.35
C PRO A 463 23.51 -3.87 -3.45
N ALA A 464 24.52 -3.15 -3.93
CA ALA A 464 25.61 -3.61 -4.80
C ALA A 464 26.32 -4.87 -4.26
N ALA A 465 26.88 -5.68 -5.16
CA ALA A 465 27.62 -6.92 -4.81
C ALA A 465 28.76 -6.74 -3.78
N ASP A 466 29.22 -5.51 -3.56
CA ASP A 466 30.30 -5.14 -2.63
C ASP A 466 29.80 -4.43 -1.34
N LEU A 467 28.49 -4.24 -1.16
CA LEU A 467 27.92 -3.75 0.10
C LEU A 467 27.77 -4.95 1.06
N PRO A 468 28.55 -5.04 2.15
CA PRO A 468 28.46 -6.18 3.08
C PRO A 468 27.02 -6.31 3.57
N GLY A 469 26.48 -7.55 3.59
CA GLY A 469 25.08 -7.92 3.82
C GLY A 469 24.35 -7.09 4.89
N THR A 470 23.90 -5.91 4.50
CA THR A 470 23.44 -4.88 5.40
C THR A 470 21.92 -4.85 5.29
N GLY A 471 21.23 -5.40 6.30
CA GLY A 471 19.82 -5.06 6.56
C GLY A 471 19.63 -3.55 6.74
N SER A 472 18.51 -3.13 7.32
CA SER A 472 18.12 -1.71 7.38
C SER A 472 19.22 -0.72 7.81
N GLY A 473 19.26 0.49 7.25
CA GLY A 473 20.32 1.46 7.56
C GLY A 473 20.28 2.67 6.64
N PHE A 474 21.43 3.29 6.41
CA PHE A 474 21.56 4.34 5.41
C PHE A 474 22.95 4.33 4.76
N LEU A 475 23.03 4.76 3.50
CA LEU A 475 24.26 4.94 2.74
C LEU A 475 24.51 6.43 2.55
N ARG A 476 25.75 6.86 2.82
CA ARG A 476 26.17 8.24 2.52
C ARG A 476 26.71 8.31 1.11
N VAL A 477 26.22 9.27 0.35
CA VAL A 477 26.61 9.44 -1.05
C VAL A 477 27.14 10.84 -1.28
N SER A 478 28.43 10.95 -1.60
CA SER A 478 29.03 12.25 -1.93
C SER A 478 28.38 12.85 -3.18
N ASP A 479 27.99 14.13 -3.10
CA ASP A 479 27.33 14.90 -4.16
C ASP A 479 25.98 14.32 -4.63
N ALA A 480 25.31 13.54 -3.79
CA ALA A 480 23.98 13.00 -4.02
C ALA A 480 23.18 12.86 -2.71
N PRO A 481 21.88 12.55 -2.76
CA PRO A 481 21.10 12.27 -1.56
C PRO A 481 21.61 11.03 -0.81
N ASP A 482 21.53 11.05 0.51
CA ASP A 482 21.72 9.84 1.33
C ASP A 482 20.61 8.83 1.02
N VAL A 483 20.92 7.53 1.03
CA VAL A 483 19.97 6.46 0.69
C VAL A 483 19.60 5.69 1.95
N LEU A 484 18.37 5.86 2.43
CA LEU A 484 17.80 5.04 3.51
C LEU A 484 17.47 3.63 2.99
N LEU A 485 17.87 2.61 3.73
CA LEU A 485 17.62 1.21 3.43
C LEU A 485 16.53 0.67 4.35
N ARG A 486 15.38 0.36 3.76
CA ARG A 486 14.19 -0.17 4.43
C ARG A 486 14.46 -1.52 5.10
N GLU A 487 14.02 -1.69 6.34
CA GLU A 487 13.87 -3.00 6.99
C GLU A 487 12.70 -3.74 6.34
N THR A 488 12.98 -4.49 5.27
CA THR A 488 11.92 -5.03 4.41
C THR A 488 11.02 -6.01 5.15
N ALA A 489 11.59 -6.91 5.96
CA ALA A 489 10.82 -7.94 6.66
C ALA A 489 9.82 -7.36 7.69
N LEU A 490 10.26 -6.40 8.51
CA LEU A 490 9.39 -5.77 9.50
C LEU A 490 8.37 -4.84 8.85
N SER A 491 8.77 -4.07 7.84
CA SER A 491 7.84 -3.21 7.10
C SER A 491 6.75 -4.04 6.43
N ARG A 492 7.09 -5.19 5.83
CA ARG A 492 6.13 -6.10 5.21
C ARG A 492 5.16 -6.71 6.22
N SER A 493 5.62 -6.98 7.44
CA SER A 493 4.79 -7.60 8.48
C SER A 493 3.53 -6.78 8.81
N LEU A 494 3.59 -5.45 8.65
CA LEU A 494 2.45 -4.54 8.80
C LEU A 494 1.26 -4.88 7.89
N GLY A 495 1.51 -5.25 6.63
CA GLY A 495 0.45 -5.59 5.68
C GLY A 495 0.06 -7.06 5.67
N TRP A 496 1.00 -7.97 5.95
CA TRP A 496 0.79 -9.41 5.70
C TRP A 496 0.62 -10.25 6.95
N ARG A 497 1.37 -9.94 8.02
CA ARG A 497 1.43 -10.75 9.23
C ARG A 497 0.47 -10.23 10.30
N TYR A 498 0.53 -8.93 10.57
CA TYR A 498 -0.20 -8.32 11.68
C TYR A 498 -1.69 -8.17 11.43
N ARG A 499 -2.16 -8.32 10.19
CA ARG A 499 -3.59 -8.36 9.86
C ARG A 499 -4.37 -9.48 10.58
N LEU A 500 -3.67 -10.52 11.05
CA LEU A 500 -4.24 -11.65 11.80
C LEU A 500 -4.19 -11.46 13.32
N TYR A 501 -3.46 -10.44 13.78
CA TYR A 501 -3.21 -10.20 15.20
C TYR A 501 -4.27 -9.23 15.74
N PRO A 502 -4.64 -9.33 17.02
CA PRO A 502 -5.21 -8.21 17.75
C PRO A 502 -4.28 -7.00 17.65
N GLY A 503 -4.83 -5.79 17.45
CA GLY A 503 -4.02 -4.60 17.21
C GLY A 503 -2.95 -4.33 18.28
N ARG A 504 -3.30 -4.49 19.56
CA ARG A 504 -2.36 -4.33 20.69
C ARG A 504 -1.22 -5.35 20.66
N ALA A 505 -1.53 -6.60 20.34
CA ALA A 505 -0.56 -7.67 20.22
C ALA A 505 0.37 -7.41 19.01
N ALA A 506 -0.18 -7.02 17.86
CA ALA A 506 0.59 -6.64 16.67
C ALA A 506 1.60 -5.53 16.97
N ALA A 507 1.15 -4.45 17.61
CA ALA A 507 2.02 -3.32 17.97
C ALA A 507 3.14 -3.75 18.92
N THR A 508 2.81 -4.57 19.92
CA THR A 508 3.78 -5.06 20.89
C THR A 508 4.80 -6.03 20.26
N ASP A 509 4.36 -6.90 19.34
CA ASP A 509 5.26 -7.80 18.61
C ASP A 509 6.21 -7.02 17.70
N LEU A 510 5.72 -6.02 16.98
CA LEU A 510 6.55 -5.14 16.16
C LEU A 510 7.64 -4.45 16.98
N VAL A 511 7.26 -3.85 18.12
CA VAL A 511 8.23 -3.21 19.02
C VAL A 511 9.25 -4.21 19.56
N ASN A 512 8.81 -5.40 19.96
CA ASN A 512 9.70 -6.47 20.42
C ASN A 512 10.72 -6.87 19.34
N ARG A 513 10.28 -6.97 18.09
CA ARG A 513 11.15 -7.27 16.95
C ARG A 513 12.13 -6.14 16.67
N LEU A 514 11.72 -4.88 16.79
CA LEU A 514 12.63 -3.74 16.70
C LEU A 514 13.71 -3.81 17.80
N LEU A 515 13.34 -4.09 19.05
CA LEU A 515 14.27 -4.27 20.17
C LEU A 515 15.23 -5.46 19.94
N GLU A 516 14.75 -6.53 19.33
CA GLU A 516 15.57 -7.68 18.95
C GLU A 516 16.58 -7.32 17.86
N ARG A 517 16.15 -6.66 16.78
CA ARG A 517 17.05 -6.18 15.71
C ARG A 517 18.12 -5.23 16.27
N GLY A 518 17.75 -4.31 17.15
CA GLY A 518 18.71 -3.42 17.82
C GLY A 518 19.70 -4.12 18.74
N ARG A 519 19.32 -5.26 19.35
CA ARG A 519 20.25 -6.11 20.11
C ARG A 519 21.20 -6.89 19.21
N GLN A 520 20.73 -7.36 18.07
CA GLN A 520 21.52 -8.10 17.07
C GLN A 520 22.51 -7.19 16.34
N ALA A 521 22.13 -5.93 16.10
CA ALA A 521 22.97 -4.92 15.45
C ALA A 521 22.94 -3.57 16.18
N PRO A 522 23.66 -3.43 17.31
CA PRO A 522 23.71 -2.18 18.08
C PRO A 522 24.20 -0.99 17.26
N GLY A 523 23.53 0.16 17.40
CA GLY A 523 23.87 1.41 16.70
C GLY A 523 23.35 1.49 15.26
N ARG A 524 22.64 0.46 14.77
CA ARG A 524 22.03 0.45 13.45
C ARG A 524 20.75 1.26 13.41
N VAL A 525 20.60 2.12 12.39
CA VAL A 525 19.33 2.79 12.09
C VAL A 525 18.36 1.75 11.51
N LEU A 526 17.17 1.67 12.10
CA LEU A 526 16.07 0.88 11.54
C LEU A 526 15.11 1.81 10.80
N VAL A 527 14.70 1.43 9.61
CA VAL A 527 13.91 2.24 8.69
C VAL A 527 12.68 1.44 8.30
N LEU A 528 11.51 1.83 8.79
CA LEU A 528 10.23 1.28 8.38
C LEU A 528 9.65 2.16 7.27
N VAL A 529 9.36 1.56 6.12
CA VAL A 529 8.70 2.25 4.99
C VAL A 529 7.57 1.36 4.49
N LEU A 530 6.36 1.93 4.40
CA LEU A 530 5.18 1.26 3.87
C LEU A 530 4.26 2.31 3.25
N ASP A 531 3.44 1.87 2.30
CA ASP A 531 2.27 2.61 1.87
C ASP A 531 1.40 2.96 3.09
N GLY A 532 0.85 4.17 3.08
CA GLY A 532 0.06 4.71 4.17
C GLY A 532 -1.38 4.20 4.17
N GLU A 533 -1.86 3.58 3.10
CA GLU A 533 -3.28 3.31 2.88
C GLU A 533 -3.65 1.84 2.70
N ASN A 534 -2.74 1.01 2.17
CA ASN A 534 -3.10 -0.32 1.65
C ASN A 534 -3.27 -1.41 2.72
N ALA A 535 -2.66 -1.27 3.89
CA ALA A 535 -2.56 -2.39 4.84
C ALA A 535 -3.80 -2.55 5.74
N TRP A 536 -4.48 -1.46 6.06
CA TRP A 536 -5.27 -1.37 7.29
C TRP A 536 -6.65 -2.01 7.18
N GLU A 537 -7.28 -1.93 6.01
CA GLU A 537 -8.62 -2.48 5.79
C GLU A 537 -8.69 -4.02 5.87
N PHE A 538 -7.52 -4.69 5.86
CA PHE A 538 -7.40 -6.14 5.93
C PHE A 538 -7.20 -6.68 7.35
N TYR A 539 -7.14 -5.81 8.37
CA TYR A 539 -6.97 -6.25 9.76
C TYR A 539 -8.25 -6.93 10.28
N GLN A 540 -8.18 -8.24 10.46
CA GLN A 540 -9.35 -9.09 10.77
C GLN A 540 -9.87 -8.94 12.21
N ARG A 541 -9.00 -8.55 13.13
CA ARG A 541 -9.29 -8.47 14.58
C ARG A 541 -9.15 -7.06 15.15
N ASP A 542 -8.93 -6.08 14.29
CA ASP A 542 -8.77 -4.67 14.66
C ASP A 542 -9.14 -3.80 13.44
N PRO A 543 -10.42 -3.44 13.24
CA PRO A 543 -10.86 -2.71 12.05
C PRO A 543 -9.97 -1.49 11.78
N ASP A 544 -9.46 -1.38 10.56
CA ASP A 544 -8.52 -0.34 10.12
C ASP A 544 -7.28 -0.17 11.00
N ALA A 545 -6.83 -1.24 11.66
CA ALA A 545 -5.67 -1.21 12.54
C ALA A 545 -5.74 -0.10 13.62
N ASP A 546 -6.96 0.25 14.05
CA ASP A 546 -7.23 1.35 14.97
C ASP A 546 -6.48 1.19 16.30
N GLN A 547 -6.58 0.03 16.95
CA GLN A 547 -5.84 -0.22 18.19
C GLN A 547 -4.35 -0.42 17.94
N PHE A 548 -3.96 -0.96 16.79
CA PHE A 548 -2.57 -1.13 16.40
C PHE A 548 -1.85 0.22 16.33
N LEU A 549 -2.35 1.18 15.55
CA LEU A 549 -1.71 2.49 15.36
C LEU A 549 -1.63 3.26 16.70
N ASP A 550 -2.71 3.29 17.47
CA ASP A 550 -2.74 3.94 18.79
C ASP A 550 -1.73 3.30 19.76
N THR A 551 -1.68 1.97 19.80
CA THR A 551 -0.78 1.25 20.70
C THR A 551 0.67 1.39 20.25
N PHE A 552 0.95 1.34 18.95
CA PHE A 552 2.30 1.44 18.41
C PHE A 552 2.93 2.79 18.76
N TYR A 553 2.23 3.90 18.51
CA TYR A 553 2.75 5.21 18.86
C TYR A 553 2.80 5.44 20.38
N ALA A 554 1.82 4.96 21.14
CA ALA A 554 1.85 5.04 22.60
C ALA A 554 3.04 4.25 23.21
N LEU A 555 3.37 3.08 22.67
CA LEU A 555 4.54 2.31 23.08
C LEU A 555 5.82 3.09 22.78
N LEU A 556 5.96 3.66 21.57
CA LEU A 556 7.13 4.46 21.18
C LEU A 556 7.30 5.73 22.04
N ALA A 557 6.21 6.31 22.53
CA ALA A 557 6.21 7.44 23.46
C ALA A 557 6.41 7.04 24.93
N SER A 558 6.36 5.74 25.26
CA SER A 558 6.31 5.27 26.64
C SER A 558 7.64 5.43 27.38
N PRO A 559 7.61 5.60 28.72
CA PRO A 559 8.82 5.56 29.55
C PRO A 559 9.60 4.24 29.47
N ASP A 560 8.92 3.12 29.16
CA ASP A 560 9.53 1.80 29.05
C ASP A 560 10.50 1.69 27.85
N LEU A 561 10.24 2.46 26.79
CA LEU A 561 11.09 2.54 25.60
C LEU A 561 12.00 3.77 25.57
N ALA A 562 11.85 4.70 26.51
CA ALA A 562 12.72 5.86 26.62
C ALA A 562 14.19 5.43 26.82
N GLY A 563 15.09 5.96 26.00
CA GLY A 563 16.51 5.54 25.99
C GLY A 563 16.77 4.19 25.30
N ARG A 564 15.72 3.53 24.76
CA ARG A 564 15.83 2.27 24.02
C ARG A 564 15.56 2.45 22.55
N ILE A 565 14.49 3.17 22.21
CA ILE A 565 14.12 3.52 20.83
C ILE A 565 13.96 5.03 20.78
N ARG A 566 14.62 5.65 19.80
CA ARG A 566 14.46 7.07 19.48
C ARG A 566 13.92 7.18 18.06
N THR A 567 12.71 7.73 17.94
CA THR A 567 12.12 8.01 16.65
C THR A 567 12.72 9.27 16.03
N LEU A 568 12.92 9.24 14.72
CA LEU A 568 13.61 10.26 13.95
C LEU A 568 12.79 10.67 12.73
N ALA A 569 12.92 11.94 12.33
CA ALA A 569 12.54 12.32 10.98
C ALA A 569 13.55 11.72 9.99
N PRO A 570 13.16 11.41 8.73
CA PRO A 570 14.08 10.88 7.73
C PRO A 570 15.37 11.69 7.56
N SER A 571 15.31 13.03 7.58
CA SER A 571 16.51 13.87 7.44
C SER A 571 17.41 13.90 8.70
N ASP A 572 16.91 13.51 9.87
CA ASP A 572 17.69 13.50 11.11
C ASP A 572 18.86 12.49 11.05
N VAL A 573 18.83 11.50 10.14
CA VAL A 573 19.91 10.50 9.96
C VAL A 573 21.25 11.15 9.59
N GLN A 574 21.23 12.30 8.93
CA GLN A 574 22.43 13.04 8.53
C GLN A 574 23.25 13.46 9.75
N GLY A 575 22.61 13.70 10.90
CA GLY A 575 23.27 14.04 12.17
C GLY A 575 23.83 12.87 12.95
N LEU A 576 23.70 11.62 12.47
CA LEU A 576 24.11 10.41 13.17
C LEU A 576 25.56 9.96 12.88
N GLU A 577 26.46 10.88 12.55
CA GLU A 577 27.89 10.63 12.24
C GLU A 577 28.63 9.71 13.23
N SER A 578 28.14 9.56 14.46
CA SER A 578 28.74 8.74 15.52
C SER A 578 28.03 7.40 15.79
N MET A 579 26.95 7.05 15.05
CA MET A 579 26.14 5.86 15.30
C MET A 579 26.08 4.93 14.08
N GLY A 580 26.92 3.88 14.08
CA GLY A 580 26.88 2.77 13.11
C GLY A 580 27.66 3.03 11.80
N PRO A 581 27.94 1.97 11.01
CA PRO A 581 28.78 2.10 9.82
C PRO A 581 28.01 2.81 8.69
N ALA A 582 28.07 4.14 8.66
CA ALA A 582 27.84 4.88 7.43
C ALA A 582 28.92 4.42 6.45
N LEU A 583 28.52 3.78 5.34
CA LEU A 583 29.46 3.53 4.26
C LEU A 583 29.55 4.80 3.42
N ASP A 584 30.65 5.52 3.55
CA ASP A 584 30.93 6.69 2.72
C ASP A 584 31.25 6.21 1.30
N LEU A 585 30.26 6.31 0.41
CA LEU A 585 30.40 5.96 -0.99
C LEU A 585 30.46 7.22 -1.86
N SER A 586 31.32 7.18 -2.87
CA SER A 586 31.28 8.18 -3.96
C SER A 586 30.30 7.74 -5.04
N LEU A 587 29.66 8.68 -5.74
CA LEU A 587 28.82 8.36 -6.90
C LEU A 587 29.53 7.46 -7.95
N PRO A 588 30.82 7.65 -8.29
CA PRO A 588 31.55 6.71 -9.14
C PRO A 588 31.63 5.27 -8.59
N ALA A 589 31.79 5.10 -7.27
CA ALA A 589 31.80 3.77 -6.65
C ALA A 589 30.42 3.11 -6.71
N LEU A 590 29.34 3.89 -6.52
CA LEU A 590 27.97 3.41 -6.74
C LEU A 590 27.70 3.08 -8.20
N ARG A 591 28.20 3.87 -9.16
CA ARG A 591 28.06 3.58 -10.60
C ARG A 591 28.67 2.25 -11.02
N ALA A 592 29.69 1.77 -10.30
CA ALA A 592 30.31 0.48 -10.56
C ALA A 592 29.51 -0.70 -9.96
N GLY A 593 28.61 -0.47 -9.00
CA GLY A 593 28.00 -1.54 -8.20
C GLY A 593 26.47 -1.53 -8.05
N LEU A 594 25.80 -0.38 -8.16
CA LEU A 594 24.34 -0.26 -8.00
C LEU A 594 23.63 -0.41 -9.35
N ALA A 595 23.18 -1.63 -9.65
CA ALA A 595 22.28 -1.89 -10.76
C ALA A 595 20.87 -1.36 -10.46
N ALA A 596 20.16 -0.90 -11.48
CA ALA A 596 18.79 -0.40 -11.36
C ALA A 596 17.85 -1.48 -10.79
N GLY A 597 16.89 -1.05 -9.99
CA GLY A 597 15.94 -1.93 -9.31
C GLY A 597 15.05 -1.14 -8.35
N SER A 598 14.13 -1.84 -7.70
CA SER A 598 13.11 -1.29 -6.81
C SER A 598 13.11 -1.98 -5.45
N TRP A 599 12.29 -1.48 -4.52
CA TRP A 599 12.04 -2.18 -3.25
C TRP A 599 11.31 -3.53 -3.42
N ILE A 600 10.78 -3.82 -4.60
CA ILE A 600 10.11 -5.08 -4.96
C ILE A 600 11.11 -5.97 -5.67
N ASP A 601 11.43 -7.10 -5.04
CA ASP A 601 12.33 -8.15 -5.55
C ASP A 601 13.75 -7.72 -5.96
N GLY A 602 14.06 -6.43 -5.89
CA GLY A 602 15.33 -5.83 -6.21
C GLY A 602 15.50 -5.64 -7.71
N ASP A 603 14.47 -5.82 -8.53
CA ASP A 603 14.52 -5.62 -9.99
C ASP A 603 13.41 -4.64 -10.43
N LEU A 604 13.16 -4.53 -11.74
CA LEU A 604 12.14 -3.66 -12.34
C LEU A 604 11.09 -4.45 -13.13
N ARG A 605 11.01 -5.78 -12.96
CA ARG A 605 10.18 -6.68 -13.80
C ARG A 605 8.68 -6.42 -13.69
N THR A 606 8.24 -5.80 -12.60
CA THR A 606 6.83 -5.45 -12.36
C THR A 606 6.36 -4.26 -13.21
N TRP A 607 7.25 -3.58 -13.94
CA TRP A 607 6.86 -2.43 -14.76
C TRP A 607 7.41 -2.48 -16.20
N ILE A 608 8.17 -3.51 -16.58
CA ILE A 608 8.76 -3.66 -17.91
C ILE A 608 9.24 -5.10 -18.14
N GLY A 609 9.17 -5.54 -19.39
CA GLY A 609 9.68 -6.84 -19.83
C GLY A 609 8.58 -7.75 -20.40
N GLU A 610 7.35 -7.66 -19.88
CA GLU A 610 6.21 -8.37 -20.43
C GLU A 610 5.62 -7.67 -21.67
N ALA A 611 4.85 -8.41 -22.47
CA ALA A 611 4.40 -7.93 -23.78
C ALA A 611 3.48 -6.71 -23.66
N GLU A 612 2.55 -6.75 -22.71
CA GLU A 612 1.58 -5.70 -22.42
C GLU A 612 2.26 -4.44 -21.86
N GLU A 613 3.19 -4.60 -20.90
CA GLU A 613 3.97 -3.49 -20.34
C GLU A 613 4.81 -2.80 -21.43
N ASN A 614 5.51 -3.59 -22.24
CA ASN A 614 6.36 -3.10 -23.31
C ASN A 614 5.54 -2.37 -24.39
N LEU A 615 4.35 -2.86 -24.71
CA LEU A 615 3.43 -2.18 -25.62
C LEU A 615 2.97 -0.84 -25.04
N ALA A 616 2.65 -0.78 -23.74
CA ALA A 616 2.28 0.47 -23.08
C ALA A 616 3.43 1.49 -23.12
N TRP A 617 4.68 1.07 -22.88
CA TRP A 617 5.88 1.94 -23.02
C TRP A 617 6.08 2.44 -24.45
N GLN A 618 5.87 1.58 -25.46
CA GLN A 618 5.97 1.97 -26.87
C GLN A 618 4.90 3.00 -27.23
N LEU A 619 3.66 2.79 -26.81
CA LEU A 619 2.56 3.73 -27.05
C LEU A 619 2.76 5.06 -26.33
N LEU A 620 3.32 5.05 -25.12
CA LEU A 620 3.67 6.26 -24.40
C LEU A 620 4.68 7.10 -25.21
N ASP A 621 5.76 6.49 -25.69
CA ASP A 621 6.76 7.17 -26.53
C ASP A 621 6.14 7.76 -27.80
N GLU A 622 5.35 6.92 -28.46
CA GLU A 622 4.64 7.22 -29.68
C GLU A 622 3.63 8.37 -29.54
N CYS A 623 2.98 8.50 -28.38
CA CYS A 623 2.02 9.57 -28.08
C CYS A 623 2.67 10.81 -27.48
N THR A 624 3.90 10.71 -26.99
CA THR A 624 4.57 11.81 -26.30
C THR A 624 4.70 13.02 -27.23
N ALA A 625 4.18 14.15 -26.78
CA ALA A 625 4.16 15.37 -27.58
C ALA A 625 5.59 15.80 -27.95
N VAL A 626 5.85 15.98 -29.25
CA VAL A 626 7.12 16.51 -29.75
C VAL A 626 7.18 18.01 -29.45
N GLY A 627 7.94 18.40 -28.43
CA GLY A 627 8.15 19.80 -28.04
C GLY A 627 8.94 19.95 -26.74
N PRO A 628 9.41 21.16 -26.41
CA PRO A 628 10.08 21.40 -25.13
C PRO A 628 9.10 21.24 -23.97
N VAL A 629 9.48 20.48 -22.94
CA VAL A 629 8.69 20.30 -21.72
C VAL A 629 8.74 21.60 -20.90
N PRO A 630 7.62 22.33 -20.71
CA PRO A 630 7.60 23.61 -20.02
C PRO A 630 8.16 23.52 -18.59
N PRO A 631 8.83 24.57 -18.07
CA PRO A 631 9.25 24.68 -16.67
C PRO A 631 8.13 24.36 -15.66
N ALA A 632 8.51 23.80 -14.51
CA ALA A 632 7.58 23.45 -13.43
C ALA A 632 6.83 24.67 -12.90
N ALA A 633 7.49 25.84 -12.89
CA ALA A 633 6.87 27.11 -12.53
C ALA A 633 5.73 27.53 -13.46
N ASP A 634 5.76 27.10 -14.73
CA ASP A 634 4.71 27.39 -15.71
C ASP A 634 3.58 26.36 -15.63
N LEU A 635 3.89 25.11 -15.28
CA LEU A 635 2.90 24.03 -15.14
C LEU A 635 2.11 24.11 -13.81
N LEU A 636 2.77 24.45 -12.70
CA LEU A 636 2.17 24.40 -11.36
C LEU A 636 0.87 25.22 -11.25
N PRO A 637 0.78 26.48 -11.73
CA PRO A 637 -0.46 27.24 -11.66
C PRO A 637 -1.62 26.66 -12.49
N LEU A 638 -1.29 25.86 -13.52
CA LEU A 638 -2.28 25.30 -14.43
C LEU A 638 -2.97 24.05 -13.87
N LEU A 639 -2.38 23.39 -12.86
CA LEU A 639 -3.00 22.22 -12.22
C LEU A 639 -4.43 22.57 -11.70
N GLY A 640 -4.60 23.74 -11.10
CA GLY A 640 -5.91 24.21 -10.62
C GLY A 640 -6.86 24.74 -11.70
N ALA A 641 -6.43 24.87 -12.96
CA ALA A 641 -7.25 25.47 -14.02
C ALA A 641 -8.40 24.54 -14.43
N GLU A 642 -9.65 25.02 -14.39
CA GLU A 642 -10.82 24.21 -14.77
C GLU A 642 -10.70 23.63 -16.19
N ASP A 643 -10.10 24.38 -17.11
CA ASP A 643 -9.94 24.03 -18.53
C ASP A 643 -8.58 23.38 -18.88
N LEU A 644 -7.80 22.92 -17.88
CA LEU A 644 -6.44 22.38 -18.04
C LEU A 644 -6.31 21.41 -19.23
N PHE A 645 -7.18 20.41 -19.32
CA PHE A 645 -7.09 19.36 -20.34
C PHE A 645 -7.51 19.81 -21.74
N GLN A 646 -8.15 20.99 -21.87
CA GLN A 646 -8.41 21.62 -23.17
C GLN A 646 -7.26 22.54 -23.63
N GLN A 647 -6.31 22.87 -22.73
CA GLN A 647 -5.14 23.69 -23.05
C GLN A 647 -3.97 22.85 -23.59
N PRO A 648 -3.01 23.44 -24.32
CA PRO A 648 -1.79 22.75 -24.74
C PRO A 648 -1.00 22.14 -23.57
N ALA A 649 -0.99 22.80 -22.41
CA ALA A 649 -0.36 22.29 -21.20
C ALA A 649 -1.01 20.99 -20.69
N GLY A 650 -2.31 20.78 -20.94
CA GLY A 650 -3.01 19.55 -20.64
C GLY A 650 -2.37 18.33 -21.29
N ARG A 651 -1.79 18.46 -22.50
CA ARG A 651 -1.06 17.36 -23.15
C ARG A 651 0.20 16.96 -22.39
N VAL A 652 0.95 17.96 -21.90
CA VAL A 652 2.18 17.71 -21.11
C VAL A 652 1.82 17.09 -19.77
N ILE A 653 0.80 17.62 -19.09
CA ILE A 653 0.32 17.02 -17.82
C ILE A 653 -0.16 15.60 -18.06
N SER A 654 -0.91 15.32 -19.14
CA SER A 654 -1.31 13.95 -19.48
C SER A 654 -0.13 13.03 -19.76
N THR A 655 0.96 13.50 -20.40
CA THR A 655 2.20 12.72 -20.51
C THR A 655 2.76 12.38 -19.13
N LEU A 656 2.91 13.37 -18.25
CA LEU A 656 3.44 13.14 -16.90
C LEU A 656 2.56 12.14 -16.13
N LEU A 657 1.24 12.24 -16.24
CA LEU A 657 0.31 11.29 -15.59
C LEU A 657 0.42 9.89 -16.19
N ALA A 658 0.59 9.76 -17.52
CA ALA A 658 0.74 8.48 -18.21
C ALA A 658 2.09 7.79 -17.93
N GLU A 659 3.09 8.52 -17.43
CA GLU A 659 4.38 7.96 -16.99
C GLU A 659 4.33 7.30 -15.60
N GLY A 660 3.20 7.41 -14.88
CA GLY A 660 3.06 6.85 -13.54
C GLY A 660 3.22 5.33 -13.51
N SER A 661 3.83 4.81 -12.44
CA SER A 661 4.13 3.38 -12.32
C SER A 661 2.87 2.51 -12.25
N ASP A 662 1.76 3.06 -11.76
CA ASP A 662 0.52 2.32 -11.52
C ASP A 662 -0.06 1.67 -12.77
N TRP A 663 0.10 2.29 -13.95
CA TRP A 663 -0.39 1.71 -15.20
C TRP A 663 0.33 0.39 -15.50
N PHE A 664 1.65 0.42 -15.39
CA PHE A 664 2.52 -0.71 -15.69
C PHE A 664 2.40 -1.81 -14.64
N TRP A 665 2.10 -1.45 -13.39
CA TRP A 665 1.80 -2.42 -12.32
C TRP A 665 0.62 -3.33 -12.66
N TRP A 666 -0.41 -2.85 -13.36
CA TRP A 666 -1.59 -3.66 -13.71
C TRP A 666 -1.45 -4.39 -15.05
N TYR A 667 -0.45 -4.02 -15.86
CA TYR A 667 -0.13 -4.71 -17.11
C TYR A 667 0.75 -5.94 -16.83
N GLY A 668 0.65 -6.96 -17.69
CA GLY A 668 1.35 -8.24 -17.49
C GLY A 668 0.52 -9.31 -16.76
N GLN A 669 1.15 -10.46 -16.51
CA GLN A 669 0.54 -11.65 -15.92
C GLN A 669 0.77 -11.79 -14.42
N ASP A 670 1.67 -10.97 -13.84
CA ASP A 670 2.11 -11.08 -12.45
C ASP A 670 1.18 -10.37 -11.45
N ARG A 671 0.30 -9.47 -11.90
CA ARG A 671 -0.62 -8.69 -11.05
C ARG A 671 -2.07 -8.74 -11.52
N GLU A 672 -2.98 -8.70 -10.54
CA GLU A 672 -4.44 -8.53 -10.75
C GLU A 672 -4.98 -7.57 -9.70
N ALA A 673 -5.77 -6.58 -10.11
CA ALA A 673 -6.50 -5.73 -9.18
C ALA A 673 -7.64 -6.54 -8.56
N PHE A 674 -7.76 -6.48 -7.23
CA PHE A 674 -8.86 -7.12 -6.50
C PHE A 674 -10.24 -6.68 -7.02
N GLU A 675 -10.31 -5.44 -7.52
CA GLU A 675 -11.53 -4.76 -7.94
C GLU A 675 -11.70 -4.77 -9.46
N GLY A 676 -10.87 -5.50 -10.21
CA GLY A 676 -10.93 -5.58 -11.67
C GLY A 676 -10.03 -4.58 -12.41
N ASP A 677 -9.48 -5.03 -13.55
CA ASP A 677 -8.42 -4.30 -14.26
C ASP A 677 -8.92 -3.36 -15.36
N GLY A 678 -10.17 -3.53 -15.84
CA GLY A 678 -10.65 -2.89 -17.07
C GLY A 678 -10.67 -1.36 -17.03
N ARG A 679 -10.93 -0.77 -15.86
CA ARG A 679 -10.95 0.68 -15.65
C ARG A 679 -9.57 1.32 -15.72
N TRP A 680 -8.50 0.59 -15.36
CA TRP A 680 -7.13 1.08 -15.47
C TRP A 680 -6.73 1.29 -16.94
N ASP A 681 -7.12 0.36 -17.80
CA ASP A 681 -6.87 0.45 -19.24
C ASP A 681 -7.68 1.58 -19.89
N GLU A 682 -8.93 1.80 -19.46
CA GLU A 682 -9.73 2.94 -19.88
C GLU A 682 -9.02 4.27 -19.56
N LEU A 683 -8.55 4.47 -18.33
CA LEU A 683 -7.86 5.68 -17.88
C LEU A 683 -6.57 5.93 -18.66
N PHE A 684 -5.72 4.91 -18.78
CA PHE A 684 -4.44 5.05 -19.49
C PHE A 684 -4.66 5.40 -20.96
N LEU A 685 -5.60 4.72 -21.64
CA LEU A 685 -5.94 5.03 -23.03
C LEU A 685 -6.51 6.45 -23.18
N GLN A 686 -7.27 6.97 -22.21
CA GLN A 686 -7.74 8.37 -22.25
C GLN A 686 -6.60 9.38 -22.11
N LEU A 687 -5.60 9.09 -21.28
CA LEU A 687 -4.38 9.91 -21.21
C LEU A 687 -3.67 9.94 -22.57
N LEU A 688 -3.45 8.78 -23.19
CA LEU A 688 -2.83 8.68 -24.51
C LEU A 688 -3.63 9.43 -25.60
N ARG A 689 -4.97 9.35 -25.58
CA ARG A 689 -5.86 10.13 -26.47
C ARG A 689 -5.70 11.62 -26.27
N THR A 690 -5.53 12.07 -25.03
CA THR A 690 -5.34 13.49 -24.71
C THR A 690 -3.98 13.99 -25.19
N MET A 691 -2.93 13.17 -25.02
CA MET A 691 -1.59 13.46 -25.53
C MET A 691 -1.57 13.56 -27.06
N SER A 692 -2.21 12.62 -27.75
CA SER A 692 -2.24 12.53 -29.22
C SER A 692 -3.64 12.22 -29.78
N PRO A 693 -4.54 13.23 -29.89
CA PRO A 693 -5.95 13.04 -30.25
C PRO A 693 -6.23 12.46 -31.64
N HIS A 694 -5.23 12.45 -32.52
CA HIS A 694 -5.36 11.96 -33.89
C HIS A 694 -4.75 10.57 -34.09
N ARG A 695 -4.14 9.99 -33.04
CA ARG A 695 -3.52 8.67 -33.12
C ARG A 695 -4.58 7.59 -32.97
N GLU A 696 -4.50 6.59 -33.84
CA GLU A 696 -5.26 5.35 -33.64
C GLU A 696 -4.63 4.57 -32.50
N LEU A 697 -5.43 4.29 -31.48
CA LEU A 697 -5.04 3.50 -30.32
C LEU A 697 -5.79 2.17 -30.32
N PRO A 698 -5.20 1.11 -29.75
CA PRO A 698 -5.92 -0.15 -29.58
C PRO A 698 -7.15 0.04 -28.69
N ALA A 699 -8.13 -0.86 -28.86
CA ALA A 699 -9.33 -0.85 -28.04
C ALA A 699 -9.06 -1.23 -26.58
N THR A 700 -8.03 -2.06 -26.35
CA THR A 700 -7.54 -2.46 -25.03
C THR A 700 -6.05 -2.82 -25.10
N LEU A 701 -5.29 -2.51 -24.06
CA LEU A 701 -3.92 -3.00 -23.85
C LEU A 701 -3.89 -4.22 -22.94
N LEU A 702 -4.87 -4.32 -22.05
CA LEU A 702 -5.12 -5.50 -21.24
C LEU A 702 -5.73 -6.64 -22.08
N GLN A 703 -4.91 -7.22 -22.95
CA GLN A 703 -5.19 -8.54 -23.48
C GLN A 703 -4.39 -9.56 -22.69
N LYS A 704 -4.70 -9.71 -21.39
CA LYS A 704 -4.17 -10.82 -20.60
C LYS A 704 -4.47 -12.09 -21.39
N GLN A 705 -3.44 -12.65 -22.04
CA GLN A 705 -3.61 -13.90 -22.75
C GLN A 705 -3.99 -14.88 -21.66
N ARG A 706 -5.28 -15.22 -21.57
CA ARG A 706 -5.69 -16.47 -20.95
C ARG A 706 -4.98 -17.52 -21.78
N SER A 707 -3.80 -17.93 -21.34
CA SER A 707 -3.08 -19.04 -21.92
C SER A 707 -4.12 -20.13 -22.10
N ALA A 708 -4.33 -20.52 -23.37
CA ALA A 708 -5.26 -21.54 -23.77
C ALA A 708 -4.98 -22.79 -22.93
N GLY A 709 -5.77 -22.93 -21.87
CA GLY A 709 -5.60 -23.86 -20.77
C GLY A 709 -6.80 -23.79 -19.82
N THR A 710 -7.91 -23.20 -20.26
CA THR A 710 -9.23 -23.42 -19.64
C THR A 710 -9.82 -24.71 -20.18
N ALA A 711 -9.28 -25.83 -19.71
CA ALA A 711 -10.05 -27.06 -19.57
C ALA A 711 -10.15 -27.32 -18.06
N GLY A 712 -11.23 -26.82 -17.46
CA GLY A 712 -11.63 -27.13 -16.09
C GLY A 712 -11.16 -26.15 -15.01
N ARG A 713 -11.83 -25.01 -14.88
CA ARG A 713 -12.03 -24.36 -13.58
C ARG A 713 -13.54 -24.16 -13.38
N THR A 714 -14.20 -25.26 -13.04
CA THR A 714 -15.43 -25.22 -12.25
C THR A 714 -15.02 -25.34 -10.79
N LEU A 715 -15.66 -24.51 -9.96
CA LEU A 715 -15.62 -24.58 -8.51
C LEU A 715 -15.74 -26.03 -8.02
N ASP A 716 -14.68 -26.53 -7.40
CA ASP A 716 -14.67 -27.53 -6.33
C ASP A 716 -13.37 -27.38 -5.52
#